data_AF-A0A7Y4S8B3-F1
#
_entry.id   AF-A0A7Y4S8B3-F1
#
_cell.length_a   1.000
_cell.length_b   1.000
_cell.length_c   1.000
_cell.angle_alpha   90.00
_cell.angle_beta   90.00
_cell.angle_gamma   90.00
#
_symmetry.space_group_name_H-M   'P 1'
#
loop_
_entity.id
_entity.type
_entity.pdbx_description
1 polymer ?
#
loop_
_entity_poly.entity_id
_entity_poly.type
_entity_poly.pdbx_seq_one_letter_code
_entity_poly.pdbx_strand_id
1 'polypeptide(L)'
;MLKPNFQLFAAASFTSLLVACGGGGSTPVAPVTPVTPVATTASVTGTALGGRFLSGQVCAFAIVSGAKSTSLGCATIDPVLSTYQIIVSNYTGEVLLEIAGNATHDDEANPNDNTTGTPVANGSLRSIATVSANGIATAALTPFTEAAIRSAGNLNKAAVIAAAQTLSSNLGLGSLDLFATQPSLAATTGAQLGYKEALRALSQMQYAAPAYNNNLGGYIDYVVQNQSSLSTQLQTQLNIGLSSSCAITNNALTCLAPGTPVTPVTPVTPVTPVTPVTPVTPVASGSGFAALNLCPNNSCRAPALTGGITPTLPTPLPTLTRLVGTDPSASIASAWAGASAAMKTQIFGNRAVTKADVNVKYQVQTGQFFLNENYKYSTTEKNASGLAVGYSNYDMGADKLAFTADDVRLSHTIPTTAMPASATPSGACFDHPGADAIWGTADDRNPGTYCPSGASTTLTGLLGNDGVGHHIAIATLNPGLDRTFFNADDTAPLGWDLISVNAQGFSTQITHYSGTPAGANSIVRYTVFMLDANGNALTTQIYQHPGTDGAWFTADDIPQTASVGVISGTHLTHIATYSSGADFTWFNADDVVTSWNYFSYDAAGRSQLAASHTGIGVDGIWFTADDIASAALTLHDAAGNVVVTAALAGTGLDGKWLTADDLMGTGYTLLAYQAQGLQTLNIPFTGKGADGLWFTADDVPAAAYWARTYDANGFQTGEFVFNGAGADGQPITADDTVSSYLMLKLDASGNRIARVDGTQGADGIAFTGDDVPYGYSMALGIKSAGMGITYVGRGADLAWFTADDQLSTSPITKVIYDAQHRLIEYSRFSLGADALPLTADDLLLSSMTYVYDDQGVGIASSNIVAGADGIAFTADDLPGTFYSAGIYDAQGNKCSYGGAGADNIWHTADDVIKSCSHQTLDAQGRITRLFVSGGAGADGVWGSLDDYVAIYYIYSYTTLGVTGKAEMRAGADYLMGTADDTTSPITNVGRVDTFANGSKVDYYNSGVDGVWFTADDVASSIGYDSDITSAAGRTIRRGFASSFSNQGGVCCGVDALAGTADDFSSWTEDTRDAAGQPVSYIQYGGNGGGGPGIIPPAIGADGIWFTADDVITQGTYYNRVWP
;
A
#
# COMPACT_ATOMS: atom_id res chain seq x y z
N MET A 1 9.38 48.57 4.98
CA MET A 1 9.59 49.10 3.61
C MET A 1 9.03 48.06 2.65
N LEU A 2 7.82 48.09 2.10
CA LEU A 2 6.97 49.19 1.70
C LEU A 2 7.62 50.15 0.70
N LYS A 3 7.59 49.66 -0.55
CA LYS A 3 7.13 50.37 -1.76
C LYS A 3 8.03 51.52 -2.26
N PRO A 4 7.97 51.90 -3.56
CA PRO A 4 6.75 52.04 -4.39
C PRO A 4 6.80 51.41 -5.79
N ASN A 5 5.65 50.96 -6.30
CA ASN A 5 4.70 51.72 -7.13
C ASN A 5 5.35 52.40 -8.34
N PHE A 6 4.87 52.01 -9.52
CA PHE A 6 4.44 52.99 -10.51
C PHE A 6 3.23 52.41 -11.26
N GLN A 7 2.03 52.96 -10.98
CA GLN A 7 1.00 53.04 -12.02
C GLN A 7 1.23 54.33 -12.79
N LEU A 8 1.27 54.14 -14.11
CA LEU A 8 0.81 55.02 -15.18
C LEU A 8 0.09 56.30 -14.72
N PHE A 9 0.46 57.44 -15.31
CA PHE A 9 -0.28 57.92 -16.48
C PHE A 9 0.44 59.07 -17.21
N ALA A 10 0.34 58.97 -18.52
CA ALA A 10 0.22 60.07 -19.48
C ALA A 10 1.27 61.19 -19.52
N ALA A 11 2.06 61.07 -20.59
CA ALA A 11 1.98 61.96 -21.74
C ALA A 11 2.77 63.27 -21.70
N ALA A 12 3.15 63.61 -22.93
CA ALA A 12 3.66 64.87 -23.42
C ALA A 12 5.18 65.09 -23.29
N SER A 13 5.83 64.75 -24.41
CA SER A 13 6.52 65.73 -25.25
C SER A 13 7.89 66.25 -24.80
N PHE A 14 8.83 65.99 -25.72
CA PHE A 14 9.78 66.95 -26.28
C PHE A 14 11.13 67.19 -25.59
N THR A 15 12.15 67.07 -26.46
CA THR A 15 13.43 67.82 -26.51
C THR A 15 14.57 67.45 -25.56
N SER A 16 15.58 66.81 -26.18
CA SER A 16 16.91 67.41 -26.42
C SER A 16 17.88 67.68 -25.26
N LEU A 17 19.09 67.14 -25.49
CA LEU A 17 20.41 67.73 -25.26
C LEU A 17 21.00 67.79 -23.83
N LEU A 18 22.16 67.12 -23.75
CA LEU A 18 23.45 67.58 -23.22
C LEU A 18 23.66 67.80 -21.70
N VAL A 19 24.69 67.10 -21.22
CA VAL A 19 25.87 67.60 -20.47
C VAL A 19 25.89 67.57 -18.93
N ALA A 20 26.93 66.85 -18.48
CA ALA A 20 27.89 67.13 -17.40
C ALA A 20 27.68 66.62 -15.96
N CYS A 21 28.76 65.92 -15.56
CA CYS A 21 29.48 65.96 -14.27
C CYS A 21 28.79 65.36 -13.04
N GLY A 22 29.41 64.48 -12.26
CA GLY A 22 30.76 63.92 -12.30
C GLY A 22 31.04 63.07 -11.05
N GLY A 23 32.16 62.32 -11.12
CA GLY A 23 32.97 61.70 -10.05
C GLY A 23 32.25 60.81 -9.02
N GLY A 24 32.70 59.60 -8.69
CA GLY A 24 33.97 58.92 -8.90
C GLY A 24 34.01 57.72 -7.95
N GLY A 25 34.86 56.72 -8.23
CA GLY A 25 35.03 55.55 -7.35
C GLY A 25 35.30 54.28 -8.14
N SER A 26 36.58 54.05 -8.40
CA SER A 26 37.16 53.01 -9.24
C SER A 26 37.16 51.60 -8.61
N THR A 27 36.71 50.61 -9.37
CA THR A 27 37.22 49.22 -9.37
C THR A 27 37.29 48.70 -10.82
N PRO A 28 38.34 47.96 -11.22
CA PRO A 28 38.64 47.67 -12.63
C PRO A 28 37.66 46.68 -13.26
N VAL A 29 37.01 47.07 -14.36
CA VAL A 29 36.15 46.21 -15.19
C VAL A 29 36.93 45.74 -16.42
N ALA A 30 36.81 44.44 -16.70
CA ALA A 30 37.42 43.72 -17.81
C ALA A 30 36.98 44.26 -19.20
N PRO A 31 37.77 44.02 -20.27
CA PRO A 31 37.58 44.68 -21.56
C PRO A 31 36.29 44.21 -22.27
N VAL A 32 35.41 45.15 -22.60
CA VAL A 32 34.20 44.91 -23.41
C VAL A 32 34.54 45.05 -24.88
N THR A 33 34.37 43.98 -25.64
CA THR A 33 34.46 43.94 -27.11
C THR A 33 33.31 44.73 -27.77
N PRO A 34 33.54 45.40 -28.92
CA PRO A 34 32.52 46.20 -29.59
C PRO A 34 31.35 45.33 -30.09
N VAL A 35 30.12 45.66 -29.71
CA VAL A 35 28.91 45.01 -30.22
C VAL A 35 28.51 45.65 -31.55
N THR A 36 28.57 44.87 -32.63
CA THR A 36 28.09 45.21 -33.96
C THR A 36 26.56 45.42 -33.94
N PRO A 37 25.99 46.44 -34.63
CA PRO A 37 24.55 46.66 -34.66
C PRO A 37 23.81 45.43 -35.22
N VAL A 38 22.95 44.82 -34.42
CA VAL A 38 22.09 43.71 -34.84
C VAL A 38 21.03 44.26 -35.79
N ALA A 39 21.06 43.83 -37.05
CA ALA A 39 20.01 44.15 -38.02
C ALA A 39 18.70 43.53 -37.53
N THR A 40 17.67 44.36 -37.32
CA THR A 40 16.33 43.93 -36.94
C THR A 40 15.68 43.17 -38.10
N THR A 41 15.60 41.85 -38.01
CA THR A 41 14.91 40.99 -38.98
C THR A 41 13.41 40.91 -38.68
N ALA A 42 12.56 40.95 -39.71
CA ALA A 42 11.12 40.74 -39.54
C ALA A 42 10.82 39.27 -39.19
N SER A 43 9.79 39.05 -38.36
CA SER A 43 9.39 37.71 -37.93
C SER A 43 7.88 37.55 -37.83
N VAL A 44 7.41 36.32 -37.95
CA VAL A 44 6.04 35.92 -37.67
C VAL A 44 6.04 35.01 -36.45
N THR A 45 5.17 35.27 -35.48
CA THR A 45 5.02 34.46 -34.28
C THR A 45 3.54 34.15 -34.02
N GLY A 46 3.26 33.16 -33.20
CA GLY A 46 1.89 32.84 -32.81
C GLY A 46 1.78 31.51 -32.11
N THR A 47 0.54 31.06 -31.93
CA THR A 47 0.21 29.77 -31.32
C THR A 47 -0.40 28.84 -32.35
N ALA A 48 0.07 27.60 -32.37
CA ALA A 48 -0.51 26.51 -33.14
C ALA A 48 -1.49 25.75 -32.23
N LEU A 49 -2.79 25.85 -32.52
CA LEU A 49 -3.89 25.33 -31.69
C LEU A 49 -3.97 25.90 -30.25
N GLY A 50 -5.06 25.60 -29.55
CA GLY A 50 -5.25 25.92 -28.13
C GLY A 50 -4.74 24.83 -27.18
N GLY A 51 -4.60 23.61 -27.70
CA GLY A 51 -4.02 22.44 -27.03
C GLY A 51 -2.54 22.24 -27.35
N ARG A 52 -1.95 21.20 -26.77
CA ARG A 52 -0.50 20.94 -26.83
C ARG A 52 -0.11 20.27 -28.16
N PHE A 53 0.83 20.85 -28.91
CA PHE A 53 1.55 20.10 -29.94
C PHE A 53 2.64 19.24 -29.31
N LEU A 54 2.76 17.97 -29.72
CA LEU A 54 3.84 17.08 -29.29
C LEU A 54 5.05 17.20 -30.21
N SER A 55 4.82 17.47 -31.50
CA SER A 55 5.87 17.69 -32.49
C SER A 55 5.33 18.44 -33.72
N GLY A 56 6.20 19.04 -34.53
CA GLY A 56 5.82 19.66 -35.79
C GLY A 56 6.58 20.93 -36.14
N GLN A 57 6.34 21.45 -37.34
CA GLN A 57 6.88 22.72 -37.81
C GLN A 57 5.78 23.59 -38.41
N VAL A 58 5.96 24.91 -38.36
CA VAL A 58 5.17 25.87 -39.12
C VAL A 58 6.05 26.51 -40.17
N CYS A 59 5.59 26.50 -41.43
CA CYS A 59 6.27 27.12 -42.55
C CYS A 59 5.52 28.37 -43.01
N ALA A 60 6.27 29.44 -43.31
CA ALA A 60 5.75 30.67 -43.89
C ALA A 60 6.00 30.70 -45.41
N PHE A 61 5.01 31.16 -46.17
CA PHE A 61 5.08 31.33 -47.62
C PHE A 61 4.57 32.72 -48.00
N ALA A 62 5.19 33.36 -48.98
CA ALA A 62 4.69 34.60 -49.55
C ALA A 62 3.32 34.37 -50.22
N ILE A 63 2.40 35.32 -50.10
CA ILE A 63 1.15 35.35 -50.88
C ILE A 63 1.33 36.37 -52.00
N VAL A 64 1.21 35.92 -53.25
CA VAL A 64 1.31 36.78 -54.44
C VAL A 64 0.07 36.58 -55.29
N SER A 65 -0.66 37.66 -55.55
CA SER A 65 -1.91 37.63 -56.33
C SER A 65 -2.96 36.65 -55.78
N GLY A 66 -3.07 36.52 -54.45
CA GLY A 66 -4.02 35.64 -53.79
C GLY A 66 -3.69 34.14 -53.87
N ALA A 67 -2.45 33.79 -54.21
CA ALA A 67 -1.96 32.41 -54.28
C ALA A 67 -0.68 32.21 -53.45
N LYS A 68 -0.46 30.98 -52.97
CA LYS A 68 0.76 30.55 -52.26
C LYS A 68 1.95 30.64 -53.21
N SER A 69 3.04 31.27 -52.77
CA SER A 69 4.26 31.49 -53.55
C SER A 69 5.49 30.91 -52.81
N THR A 70 6.63 31.58 -52.89
CA THR A 70 7.92 31.15 -52.34
C THR A 70 7.88 30.95 -50.82
N SER A 71 8.57 29.92 -50.34
CA SER A 71 8.76 29.70 -48.90
C SER A 71 9.71 30.75 -48.33
N LEU A 72 9.36 31.31 -47.18
CA LEU A 72 10.11 32.34 -46.47
C LEU A 72 10.92 31.77 -45.29
N GLY A 73 10.54 30.59 -44.79
CA GLY A 73 11.21 29.90 -43.68
C GLY A 73 10.25 28.96 -42.95
N CYS A 74 10.81 28.09 -42.10
CA CYS A 74 10.05 27.23 -41.20
C CYS A 74 10.63 27.28 -39.78
N ALA A 75 9.82 27.01 -38.78
CA ALA A 75 10.24 26.90 -37.39
C ALA A 75 9.55 25.72 -36.70
N THR A 76 10.27 25.06 -35.79
CA THR A 76 9.70 24.02 -34.93
C THR A 76 8.72 24.63 -33.95
N ILE A 77 7.62 23.91 -33.67
CA ILE A 77 6.65 24.28 -32.65
C ILE A 77 7.24 23.93 -31.28
N ASP A 78 7.18 24.87 -30.33
CA ASP A 78 7.51 24.61 -28.93
C ASP A 78 6.48 23.64 -28.35
N PRO A 79 6.86 22.42 -27.94
CA PRO A 79 5.91 21.41 -27.48
C PRO A 79 5.34 21.70 -26.08
N VAL A 80 5.86 22.67 -25.35
CA VAL A 80 5.36 23.08 -24.02
C VAL A 80 4.32 24.18 -24.18
N LEU A 81 4.61 25.19 -25.01
CA LEU A 81 3.77 26.37 -25.17
C LEU A 81 2.86 26.32 -26.40
N SER A 82 3.12 25.39 -27.32
CA SER A 82 2.52 25.32 -28.67
C SER A 82 2.70 26.59 -29.49
N THR A 83 3.77 27.33 -29.22
CA THR A 83 4.11 28.56 -29.92
C THR A 83 5.18 28.35 -30.99
N TYR A 84 5.23 29.22 -31.98
CA TYR A 84 6.27 29.22 -33.01
C TYR A 84 6.78 30.64 -33.30
N GLN A 85 8.00 30.74 -33.84
CA GLN A 85 8.58 31.99 -34.32
C GLN A 85 9.40 31.73 -35.60
N ILE A 86 8.97 32.32 -36.71
CA ILE A 86 9.60 32.19 -38.03
C ILE A 86 10.25 33.52 -38.39
N ILE A 87 11.56 33.52 -38.63
CA ILE A 87 12.26 34.68 -39.17
C ILE A 87 12.02 34.72 -40.68
N VAL A 88 11.36 35.78 -41.16
CA VAL A 88 11.06 35.99 -42.61
C VAL A 88 11.99 37.03 -43.24
N SER A 89 13.10 37.33 -42.57
CA SER A 89 14.16 38.22 -43.02
C SER A 89 13.65 39.63 -43.36
N ASN A 90 13.80 40.08 -44.60
CA ASN A 90 13.39 41.39 -45.09
C ASN A 90 12.03 41.36 -45.83
N TYR A 91 11.29 40.26 -45.77
CA TYR A 91 10.00 40.15 -46.43
C TYR A 91 8.98 41.12 -45.81
N THR A 92 8.26 41.86 -46.67
CA THR A 92 7.13 42.73 -46.30
C THR A 92 5.97 42.39 -47.21
N GLY A 93 4.82 42.03 -46.65
CA GLY A 93 3.67 41.56 -47.41
C GLY A 93 2.80 40.57 -46.66
N GLU A 94 1.86 39.96 -47.37
CA GLU A 94 0.99 38.92 -46.85
C GLU A 94 1.70 37.56 -46.86
N VAL A 95 1.57 36.81 -45.77
CA VAL A 95 2.17 35.49 -45.62
C VAL A 95 1.10 34.45 -45.30
N LEU A 96 1.24 33.28 -45.91
CA LEU A 96 0.51 32.05 -45.55
C LEU A 96 1.37 31.28 -44.56
N LEU A 97 0.78 30.90 -43.44
CA LEU A 97 1.36 30.01 -42.45
C LEU A 97 0.71 28.64 -42.62
N GLU A 98 1.52 27.59 -42.58
CA GLU A 98 1.07 26.23 -42.86
C GLU A 98 1.78 25.24 -41.95
N ILE A 99 1.02 24.31 -41.36
CA ILE A 99 1.57 23.19 -40.60
C ILE A 99 2.34 22.22 -41.50
N ALA A 100 3.51 21.79 -41.05
CA ALA A 100 4.41 20.90 -41.77
C ALA A 100 5.16 19.95 -40.80
N GLY A 101 5.95 19.03 -41.36
CA GLY A 101 6.90 18.21 -40.60
C GLY A 101 6.27 17.05 -39.82
N ASN A 102 5.18 16.47 -40.33
CA ASN A 102 4.45 15.36 -39.68
C ASN A 102 4.03 15.72 -38.25
N ALA A 103 3.46 16.91 -38.07
CA ALA A 103 3.09 17.41 -36.76
C ALA A 103 2.10 16.46 -36.06
N THR A 104 2.22 16.33 -34.75
CA THR A 104 1.30 15.59 -33.90
C THR A 104 0.82 16.51 -32.78
N HIS A 105 -0.47 16.48 -32.48
CA HIS A 105 -1.06 17.28 -31.42
C HIS A 105 -1.81 16.39 -30.43
N ASP A 106 -1.84 16.81 -29.19
CA ASP A 106 -2.65 16.23 -28.12
C ASP A 106 -4.12 16.61 -28.39
N ASP A 107 -4.92 15.63 -28.83
CA ASP A 107 -6.36 15.83 -29.00
C ASP A 107 -7.03 15.78 -27.61
N GLU A 108 -7.40 16.96 -27.11
CA GLU A 108 -7.95 17.17 -25.76
C GLU A 108 -9.25 16.37 -25.50
N ALA A 109 -9.93 15.90 -26.55
CA ALA A 109 -11.10 15.04 -26.44
C ALA A 109 -10.77 13.54 -26.34
N ASN A 110 -9.56 13.12 -26.68
CA ASN A 110 -9.11 11.74 -26.59
C ASN A 110 -8.17 11.55 -25.38
N PRO A 111 -8.66 11.02 -24.25
CA PRO A 111 -7.87 10.90 -23.01
C PRO A 111 -6.64 9.98 -23.14
N ASN A 112 -6.54 9.20 -24.20
CA ASN A 112 -5.43 8.28 -24.46
C ASN A 112 -4.34 8.86 -25.38
N ASP A 113 -4.49 10.10 -25.87
CA ASP A 113 -3.64 10.63 -26.95
C ASP A 113 -2.49 11.54 -26.49
N ASN A 114 -2.38 11.79 -25.18
CA ASN A 114 -1.36 12.67 -24.59
C ASN A 114 0.10 12.19 -24.76
N THR A 115 0.31 10.96 -25.26
CA THR A 115 1.64 10.37 -25.49
C THR A 115 1.93 10.07 -26.96
N THR A 116 0.93 9.66 -27.74
CA THR A 116 1.09 9.32 -29.17
C THR A 116 0.86 10.51 -30.09
N GLY A 117 -0.08 11.39 -29.73
CA GLY A 117 -0.54 12.53 -30.51
C GLY A 117 -1.29 12.14 -31.80
N THR A 118 -2.34 12.88 -32.12
CA THR A 118 -3.09 12.75 -33.36
C THR A 118 -2.30 13.40 -34.50
N PRO A 119 -2.00 12.66 -35.58
CA PRO A 119 -1.28 13.19 -36.73
C PRO A 119 -2.04 14.33 -37.43
N VAL A 120 -1.32 15.40 -37.74
CA VAL A 120 -1.79 16.56 -38.49
C VAL A 120 -1.06 16.57 -39.84
N ALA A 121 -1.78 16.26 -40.91
CA ALA A 121 -1.20 16.20 -42.25
C ALA A 121 -0.65 17.58 -42.68
N ASN A 122 0.44 17.59 -43.47
CA ASN A 122 1.00 18.83 -44.00
C ASN A 122 -0.08 19.61 -44.78
N GLY A 123 -0.20 20.92 -44.54
CA GLY A 123 -1.22 21.74 -45.18
C GLY A 123 -2.61 21.67 -44.59
N SER A 124 -2.85 20.83 -43.58
CA SER A 124 -4.19 20.66 -43.00
C SER A 124 -4.61 21.80 -42.07
N LEU A 125 -3.66 22.58 -41.55
CA LEU A 125 -3.92 23.81 -40.80
C LEU A 125 -3.17 24.98 -41.44
N ARG A 126 -3.89 26.03 -41.81
CA ARG A 126 -3.33 27.26 -42.36
C ARG A 126 -3.85 28.51 -41.65
N SER A 127 -3.08 29.58 -41.78
CA SER A 127 -3.43 30.93 -41.33
C SER A 127 -2.79 31.98 -42.22
N ILE A 128 -3.23 33.23 -42.11
CA ILE A 128 -2.66 34.35 -42.87
C ILE A 128 -2.25 35.49 -41.94
N ALA A 129 -1.12 36.13 -42.25
CA ALA A 129 -0.64 37.30 -41.52
C ALA A 129 -0.11 38.37 -42.49
N THR A 130 0.07 39.60 -42.01
CA THR A 130 0.74 40.66 -42.77
C THR A 130 1.98 41.08 -42.03
N VAL A 131 3.13 40.93 -42.69
CA VAL A 131 4.44 41.31 -42.16
C VAL A 131 4.77 42.71 -42.63
N SER A 132 4.97 43.63 -41.70
CA SER A 132 5.51 44.97 -41.98
C SER A 132 7.03 44.94 -42.00
N ALA A 133 7.66 45.92 -42.67
CA ALA A 133 9.10 46.08 -42.66
C ALA A 133 9.62 46.17 -41.21
N ASN A 134 10.50 45.25 -40.82
CA ASN A 134 11.06 45.11 -39.46
C ASN A 134 10.02 44.87 -38.34
N GLY A 135 8.82 44.40 -38.67
CA GLY A 135 7.75 44.13 -37.70
C GLY A 135 7.69 42.68 -37.23
N ILE A 136 7.00 42.48 -36.11
CA ILE A 136 6.53 41.18 -35.65
C ILE A 136 5.06 41.06 -36.04
N ALA A 137 4.73 40.08 -36.87
CA ALA A 137 3.34 39.72 -37.16
C ALA A 137 2.90 38.58 -36.24
N THR A 138 1.67 38.63 -35.74
CA THR A 138 1.07 37.57 -34.92
C THR A 138 -0.05 36.86 -35.67
N ALA A 139 -0.11 35.53 -35.64
CA ALA A 139 -1.22 34.77 -36.21
C ALA A 139 -1.46 33.44 -35.50
N ALA A 140 -2.72 33.14 -35.21
CA ALA A 140 -3.11 31.84 -34.69
C ALA A 140 -3.19 30.83 -35.85
N LEU A 141 -2.68 29.62 -35.65
CA LEU A 141 -2.79 28.52 -36.61
C LEU A 141 -3.75 27.46 -36.04
N THR A 142 -5.03 27.51 -36.41
CA THR A 142 -6.10 26.71 -35.80
C THR A 142 -7.05 26.10 -36.84
N PRO A 143 -7.86 25.10 -36.47
CA PRO A 143 -8.92 24.59 -37.33
C PRO A 143 -9.89 25.67 -37.83
N PHE A 144 -10.15 26.70 -37.02
CA PHE A 144 -11.03 27.81 -37.41
C PHE A 144 -10.38 28.74 -38.45
N THR A 145 -9.07 29.01 -38.34
CA THR A 145 -8.38 29.81 -39.37
C THR A 145 -8.28 29.05 -40.68
N GLU A 146 -8.09 27.73 -40.63
CA GLU A 146 -8.15 26.87 -41.81
C GLU A 146 -9.55 26.83 -42.43
N ALA A 147 -10.60 26.66 -41.62
CA ALA A 147 -11.98 26.67 -42.09
C ALA A 147 -12.33 28.00 -42.80
N ALA A 148 -11.86 29.13 -42.26
CA ALA A 148 -12.01 30.43 -42.90
C ALA A 148 -11.30 30.51 -44.27
N ILE A 149 -10.07 29.99 -44.37
CA ILE A 149 -9.33 29.95 -45.64
C ILE A 149 -10.04 29.06 -46.67
N ARG A 150 -10.53 27.88 -46.28
CA ARG A 150 -11.31 27.00 -47.17
C ARG A 150 -12.61 27.65 -47.61
N SER A 151 -13.32 28.29 -46.69
CA SER A 151 -14.58 28.99 -46.97
C SER A 151 -14.41 30.20 -47.90
N ALA A 152 -13.24 30.85 -47.89
CA ALA A 152 -12.95 31.96 -48.81
C ALA A 152 -12.65 31.50 -50.25
N GLY A 153 -12.18 30.25 -50.42
CA GLY A 153 -11.85 29.66 -51.73
C GLY A 153 -10.59 30.21 -52.42
N ASN A 154 -9.94 31.21 -51.84
CA ASN A 154 -8.66 31.77 -52.30
C ASN A 154 -7.89 32.40 -51.12
N LEU A 155 -6.63 32.82 -51.33
CA LEU A 155 -5.80 33.42 -50.28
C LEU A 155 -5.83 34.96 -50.29
N ASN A 156 -6.86 35.59 -50.83
CA ASN A 156 -7.05 37.03 -50.68
C ASN A 156 -7.42 37.35 -49.24
N LYS A 157 -6.60 38.13 -48.53
CA LYS A 157 -6.80 38.42 -47.11
C LYS A 157 -8.17 38.99 -46.78
N ALA A 158 -8.71 39.88 -47.62
CA ALA A 158 -10.03 40.46 -47.38
C ALA A 158 -11.15 39.41 -47.48
N ALA A 159 -11.05 38.49 -48.45
CA ALA A 159 -11.99 37.37 -48.57
C ALA A 159 -11.88 36.41 -47.39
N VAL A 160 -10.66 36.10 -46.94
CA VAL A 160 -10.42 35.22 -45.78
C VAL A 160 -10.93 35.84 -44.48
N ILE A 161 -10.74 37.14 -44.26
CA ILE A 161 -11.29 37.84 -43.09
C ILE A 161 -12.82 37.84 -43.13
N ALA A 162 -13.43 38.11 -44.28
CA ALA A 162 -14.89 38.07 -44.43
C ALA A 162 -15.46 36.65 -44.17
N ALA A 163 -14.75 35.61 -44.62
CA ALA A 163 -15.11 34.22 -44.36
C ALA A 163 -14.99 33.87 -42.87
N ALA A 164 -13.94 34.34 -42.17
CA ALA A 164 -13.80 34.16 -40.72
C ALA A 164 -14.92 34.85 -39.93
N GLN A 165 -15.31 36.06 -40.31
CA GLN A 165 -16.42 36.77 -39.67
C GLN A 165 -17.75 36.02 -39.86
N THR A 166 -17.99 35.49 -41.06
CA THR A 166 -19.16 34.67 -41.36
C THR A 166 -19.15 33.37 -40.53
N LEU A 167 -18.01 32.69 -40.46
CA LEU A 167 -17.84 31.47 -39.68
C LEU A 167 -18.08 31.71 -38.18
N SER A 168 -17.47 32.76 -37.61
CA SER A 168 -17.64 33.15 -36.20
C SER A 168 -19.11 33.45 -35.88
N SER A 169 -19.79 34.17 -36.76
CA SER A 169 -21.22 34.48 -36.62
C SER A 169 -22.10 33.23 -36.71
N ASN A 170 -21.86 32.36 -37.69
CA ASN A 170 -22.67 31.17 -37.91
C ASN A 170 -22.50 30.13 -36.80
N LEU A 171 -21.32 30.04 -36.19
CA LEU A 171 -21.03 29.10 -35.12
C LEU A 171 -21.40 29.63 -33.72
N GLY A 172 -21.75 30.92 -33.58
CA GLY A 172 -22.06 31.50 -32.27
C GLY A 172 -20.81 31.83 -31.43
N LEU A 173 -19.67 32.07 -32.06
CA LEU A 173 -18.40 32.41 -31.37
C LEU A 173 -18.32 33.89 -30.96
N GLY A 174 -19.38 34.68 -31.22
CA GLY A 174 -19.43 36.10 -30.90
C GLY A 174 -18.45 36.94 -31.73
N SER A 175 -17.86 37.96 -31.11
CA SER A 175 -16.92 38.91 -31.73
C SER A 175 -15.47 38.44 -31.72
N LEU A 176 -15.23 37.12 -31.66
CA LEU A 176 -13.89 36.55 -31.57
C LEU A 176 -13.14 36.74 -32.90
N ASP A 177 -12.04 37.48 -32.87
CA ASP A 177 -11.15 37.62 -34.03
C ASP A 177 -10.27 36.37 -34.14
N LEU A 178 -10.62 35.47 -35.06
CA LEU A 178 -9.95 34.19 -35.26
C LEU A 178 -8.47 34.32 -35.70
N PHE A 179 -8.07 35.44 -36.29
CA PHE A 179 -6.70 35.62 -36.77
C PHE A 179 -5.84 36.42 -35.78
N ALA A 180 -6.40 37.45 -35.15
CA ALA A 180 -5.67 38.29 -34.21
C ALA A 180 -5.57 37.66 -32.82
N THR A 181 -6.61 36.94 -32.37
CA THR A 181 -6.64 36.33 -31.03
C THR A 181 -5.75 35.09 -30.99
N GLN A 182 -4.75 35.08 -30.11
CA GLN A 182 -3.90 33.89 -29.92
C GLN A 182 -4.54 32.97 -28.87
N PRO A 183 -5.05 31.77 -29.22
CA PRO A 183 -5.40 30.80 -28.18
C PRO A 183 -4.11 30.47 -27.41
N SER A 184 -4.18 30.32 -26.10
CA SER A 184 -2.99 30.07 -25.28
C SER A 184 -3.33 29.10 -24.17
N LEU A 185 -2.42 28.14 -23.91
CA LEU A 185 -2.52 27.23 -22.77
C LEU A 185 -2.61 28.02 -21.46
N ALA A 186 -1.89 29.14 -21.36
CA ALA A 186 -1.92 30.11 -20.26
C ALA A 186 -2.66 31.39 -20.68
N ALA A 187 -3.94 31.26 -21.04
CA ALA A 187 -4.77 32.40 -21.47
C ALA A 187 -4.75 33.54 -20.44
N THR A 188 -4.35 34.75 -20.87
CA THR A 188 -4.24 35.93 -19.99
C THR A 188 -5.40 36.91 -20.16
N THR A 189 -6.23 36.70 -21.18
CA THR A 189 -7.41 37.52 -21.47
C THR A 189 -8.62 36.65 -21.74
N GLY A 190 -9.82 37.21 -21.52
CA GLY A 190 -11.07 36.53 -21.82
C GLY A 190 -11.18 36.08 -23.28
N ALA A 191 -10.69 36.86 -24.24
CA ALA A 191 -10.70 36.47 -25.65
C ALA A 191 -9.84 35.23 -25.93
N GLN A 192 -8.65 35.14 -25.31
CA GLN A 192 -7.79 33.97 -25.45
C GLN A 192 -8.42 32.72 -24.83
N LEU A 193 -9.04 32.87 -23.65
CA LEU A 193 -9.73 31.78 -22.98
C LEU A 193 -10.95 31.32 -23.78
N GLY A 194 -11.77 32.25 -24.26
CA GLY A 194 -12.92 31.92 -25.13
C GLY A 194 -12.49 31.23 -26.42
N TYR A 195 -11.36 31.64 -27.02
CA TYR A 195 -10.85 30.94 -28.20
C TYR A 195 -10.42 29.51 -27.88
N LYS A 196 -9.75 29.30 -26.74
CA LYS A 196 -9.35 27.98 -26.27
C LYS A 196 -10.58 27.08 -26.03
N GLU A 197 -11.61 27.57 -25.36
CA GLU A 197 -12.85 26.81 -25.12
C GLU A 197 -13.58 26.45 -26.42
N ALA A 198 -13.59 27.35 -27.39
CA ALA A 198 -14.16 27.07 -28.72
C ALA A 198 -13.41 25.94 -29.44
N LEU A 199 -12.08 25.89 -29.31
CA LEU A 199 -11.25 24.84 -29.89
C LEU A 199 -11.45 23.50 -29.19
N ARG A 200 -11.52 23.49 -27.84
CA ARG A 200 -11.85 22.31 -27.04
C ARG A 200 -13.20 21.71 -27.47
N ALA A 201 -14.23 22.54 -27.56
CA ALA A 201 -15.57 22.11 -27.97
C ALA A 201 -15.56 21.53 -29.40
N LEU A 202 -14.81 22.14 -30.33
CA LEU A 202 -14.66 21.62 -31.68
C LEU A 202 -13.98 20.25 -31.73
N SER A 203 -12.93 20.05 -30.93
CA SER A 203 -12.25 18.76 -30.77
C SER A 203 -13.21 17.68 -30.24
N GLN A 204 -14.02 18.00 -29.23
CA GLN A 204 -15.05 17.09 -28.72
C GLN A 204 -16.11 16.72 -29.76
N MET A 205 -16.52 17.67 -30.59
CA MET A 205 -17.45 17.38 -31.68
C MET A 205 -16.82 16.49 -32.75
N GLN A 206 -15.52 16.64 -33.03
CA GLN A 206 -14.80 15.74 -33.93
C GLN A 206 -14.75 14.32 -33.36
N TYR A 207 -14.35 14.17 -32.09
CA TYR A 207 -14.26 12.88 -31.40
C TYR A 207 -15.63 12.17 -31.33
N ALA A 208 -16.71 12.93 -31.10
CA ALA A 208 -18.08 12.42 -31.09
C ALA A 208 -18.63 12.04 -32.47
N ALA A 209 -17.89 12.30 -33.55
CA ALA A 209 -18.27 11.99 -34.92
C ALA A 209 -17.33 10.90 -35.50
N PRO A 210 -17.64 9.59 -35.33
CA PRO A 210 -16.73 8.49 -35.63
C PRO A 210 -16.16 8.48 -37.05
N ALA A 211 -16.89 9.05 -38.02
CA ALA A 211 -16.45 9.18 -39.42
C ALA A 211 -15.20 10.08 -39.58
N TYR A 212 -14.87 10.89 -38.57
CA TYR A 212 -13.78 11.86 -38.59
C TYR A 212 -12.71 11.62 -37.51
N ASN A 213 -12.76 10.48 -36.81
CA ASN A 213 -11.71 10.08 -35.89
C ASN A 213 -10.38 10.04 -36.64
N ASN A 214 -9.37 10.76 -36.12
CA ASN A 214 -8.05 10.91 -36.75
C ASN A 214 -8.06 11.56 -38.15
N ASN A 215 -9.14 12.24 -38.55
CA ASN A 215 -9.25 12.92 -39.84
C ASN A 215 -9.68 14.38 -39.67
N LEU A 216 -8.80 15.19 -39.08
CA LEU A 216 -9.03 16.62 -38.84
C LEU A 216 -9.34 17.38 -40.14
N GLY A 217 -8.64 17.07 -41.23
CA GLY A 217 -8.87 17.71 -42.53
C GLY A 217 -10.29 17.49 -43.07
N GLY A 218 -10.80 16.26 -42.99
CA GLY A 218 -12.18 15.93 -43.39
C GLY A 218 -13.21 16.56 -42.45
N TYR A 219 -12.90 16.66 -41.16
CA TYR A 219 -13.78 17.34 -40.20
C TYR A 219 -13.89 18.84 -40.48
N ILE A 220 -12.79 19.51 -40.83
CA ILE A 220 -12.82 20.93 -41.19
C ILE A 220 -13.67 21.16 -42.45
N ASP A 221 -13.61 20.28 -43.45
CA ASP A 221 -14.50 20.36 -44.62
C ASP A 221 -15.98 20.23 -44.23
N TYR A 222 -16.27 19.32 -43.31
CA TYR A 222 -17.61 19.16 -42.74
C TYR A 222 -18.09 20.42 -42.02
N VAL A 223 -17.23 21.06 -41.22
CA VAL A 223 -17.52 22.34 -40.54
C VAL A 223 -17.83 23.43 -41.55
N VAL A 224 -17.00 23.59 -42.59
CA VAL A 224 -17.20 24.61 -43.64
C VAL A 224 -18.53 24.45 -44.35
N GLN A 225 -18.96 23.21 -44.61
CA GLN A 225 -20.21 22.91 -45.31
C GLN A 225 -21.47 23.00 -44.43
N ASN A 226 -21.33 22.87 -43.10
CA ASN A 226 -22.46 22.70 -42.17
C ASN A 226 -22.51 23.74 -41.04
N GLN A 227 -21.90 24.91 -41.23
CA GLN A 227 -21.72 25.93 -40.17
C GLN A 227 -23.01 26.24 -39.38
N SER A 228 -24.14 26.45 -40.07
CA SER A 228 -25.40 26.80 -39.41
C SER A 228 -26.05 25.66 -38.61
N SER A 229 -25.89 24.40 -39.05
CA SER A 229 -26.43 23.24 -38.32
C SER A 229 -25.52 22.79 -37.17
N LEU A 230 -24.23 23.14 -37.23
CA LEU A 230 -23.25 22.84 -36.20
C LEU A 230 -23.26 23.82 -35.04
N SER A 231 -23.85 25.02 -35.19
CA SER A 231 -23.94 26.00 -34.10
C SER A 231 -24.54 25.41 -32.82
N THR A 232 -25.67 24.70 -32.94
CA THR A 232 -26.32 24.06 -31.78
C THR A 232 -25.44 22.99 -31.16
N GLN A 233 -24.75 22.18 -31.98
CA GLN A 233 -23.87 21.13 -31.46
C GLN A 233 -22.66 21.71 -30.74
N LEU A 234 -22.05 22.76 -31.30
CA LEU A 234 -20.93 23.48 -30.69
C LEU A 234 -21.35 24.11 -29.37
N GLN A 235 -22.55 24.70 -29.32
CA GLN A 235 -23.10 25.29 -28.10
C GLN A 235 -23.34 24.23 -27.02
N THR A 236 -23.83 23.05 -27.39
CA THR A 236 -23.96 21.90 -26.48
C THR A 236 -22.61 21.46 -25.91
N GLN A 237 -21.58 21.32 -26.75
CA GLN A 237 -20.24 20.91 -26.28
C GLN A 237 -19.53 21.98 -25.44
N LEU A 238 -19.77 23.27 -25.74
CA LEU A 238 -19.36 24.35 -24.87
C LEU A 238 -20.02 24.19 -23.48
N ASN A 239 -21.34 24.01 -23.41
CA ASN A 239 -22.07 23.86 -22.14
C ASN A 239 -21.63 22.68 -21.27
N ILE A 240 -21.12 21.58 -21.86
CA ILE A 240 -20.68 20.40 -21.11
C ILE A 240 -19.36 20.64 -20.35
N GLY A 241 -18.52 21.58 -20.79
CA GLY A 241 -17.17 21.74 -20.25
C GLY A 241 -16.65 23.17 -20.18
N LEU A 242 -17.54 24.17 -20.17
CA LEU A 242 -17.16 25.58 -20.04
C LEU A 242 -16.47 25.81 -18.69
N SER A 243 -15.30 26.47 -18.73
CA SER A 243 -14.68 27.00 -17.52
C SER A 243 -15.60 28.00 -16.83
N SER A 244 -15.56 28.06 -15.50
CA SER A 244 -16.39 28.96 -14.67
C SER A 244 -16.23 30.45 -14.99
N SER A 245 -15.15 30.81 -15.69
CA SER A 245 -14.87 32.18 -16.16
C SER A 245 -15.50 32.49 -17.53
N CYS A 246 -16.21 31.53 -18.14
CA CYS A 246 -16.85 31.66 -19.44
C CYS A 246 -18.36 31.40 -19.33
N ALA A 247 -19.14 32.12 -20.14
CA ALA A 247 -20.58 31.96 -20.26
C ALA A 247 -21.02 32.18 -21.70
N ILE A 248 -22.10 31.50 -22.10
CA ILE A 248 -22.77 31.75 -23.38
C ILE A 248 -23.97 32.66 -23.12
N THR A 249 -23.89 33.91 -23.56
CA THR A 249 -24.98 34.89 -23.42
C THR A 249 -25.48 35.27 -24.81
N ASN A 250 -26.79 35.16 -25.06
CA ASN A 250 -27.40 35.46 -26.37
C ASN A 250 -26.74 34.71 -27.54
N ASN A 251 -26.41 33.42 -27.37
CA ASN A 251 -25.68 32.61 -28.35
C ASN A 251 -24.29 33.15 -28.74
N ALA A 252 -23.66 33.93 -27.86
CA ALA A 252 -22.29 34.37 -28.00
C ALA A 252 -21.44 33.91 -26.81
N LEU A 253 -20.28 33.31 -27.10
CA LEU A 253 -19.29 32.94 -26.09
C LEU A 253 -18.61 34.20 -25.53
N THR A 254 -18.70 34.38 -24.22
CA THR A 254 -18.07 35.48 -23.49
C THR A 254 -17.28 34.94 -22.31
N CYS A 255 -16.01 35.32 -22.18
CA CYS A 255 -15.16 34.89 -21.08
C CYS A 255 -14.52 36.09 -20.40
N LEU A 256 -14.31 36.00 -19.09
CA LEU A 256 -13.57 36.95 -18.28
C LEU A 256 -12.09 36.55 -18.27
N ALA A 257 -11.21 37.56 -18.21
CA ALA A 257 -9.79 37.28 -17.99
C ALA A 257 -9.62 36.60 -16.63
N PRO A 258 -8.74 35.58 -16.50
CA PRO A 258 -8.41 35.02 -15.21
C PRO A 258 -7.94 36.15 -14.29
N GLY A 259 -8.60 36.33 -13.14
CA GLY A 259 -8.30 37.43 -12.24
C GLY A 259 -6.83 37.38 -11.82
N THR A 260 -6.05 38.39 -12.18
CA THR A 260 -4.70 38.55 -11.62
C THR A 260 -4.86 38.69 -10.10
N PRO A 261 -4.16 37.89 -9.28
CA PRO A 261 -4.20 38.02 -7.82
C PRO A 261 -3.99 39.48 -7.42
N VAL A 262 -4.95 40.04 -6.67
CA VAL A 262 -4.91 41.44 -6.26
C VAL A 262 -3.72 41.63 -5.34
N THR A 263 -2.73 42.41 -5.75
CA THR A 263 -1.58 42.71 -4.88
C THR A 263 -2.07 43.54 -3.68
N PRO A 264 -1.80 43.12 -2.43
CA PRO A 264 -2.28 43.81 -1.24
C PRO A 264 -1.90 45.30 -1.22
N VAL A 265 -2.89 46.16 -0.99
CA VAL A 265 -2.68 47.59 -0.72
C VAL A 265 -1.94 47.70 0.60
N THR A 266 -0.97 48.59 0.63
CA THR A 266 0.12 48.51 1.59
C THR A 266 0.02 49.71 2.54
N PRO A 267 -0.16 49.52 3.86
CA PRO A 267 -0.49 50.60 4.81
C PRO A 267 0.60 51.67 4.96
N VAL A 268 0.20 52.91 5.24
CA VAL A 268 1.08 54.08 5.46
C VAL A 268 1.77 54.01 6.84
N THR A 269 3.04 54.41 6.92
CA THR A 269 3.89 54.35 8.12
C THR A 269 3.87 55.66 8.93
N PRO A 270 3.80 55.60 10.28
CA PRO A 270 4.37 56.64 11.15
C PRO A 270 5.64 56.18 11.92
N VAL A 271 6.74 56.89 11.61
CA VAL A 271 7.92 57.34 12.41
C VAL A 271 8.49 56.50 13.59
N THR A 272 9.80 56.17 13.50
CA THR A 272 10.78 55.68 14.52
C THR A 272 11.51 56.84 15.26
N PRO A 273 12.38 56.69 16.30
CA PRO A 273 13.16 55.50 16.73
C PRO A 273 13.43 55.29 18.25
N VAL A 274 13.80 54.05 18.64
CA VAL A 274 14.84 53.81 19.66
C VAL A 274 15.76 52.69 19.17
N THR A 275 17.06 52.88 19.34
CA THR A 275 18.19 52.05 18.91
C THR A 275 18.36 50.76 19.74
N PRO A 276 18.49 49.58 19.11
CA PRO A 276 18.99 48.37 19.76
C PRO A 276 20.49 48.14 19.51
N VAL A 277 21.10 47.51 20.52
CA VAL A 277 22.52 47.14 20.64
C VAL A 277 22.88 46.01 19.67
N THR A 278 24.08 46.07 19.10
CA THR A 278 24.71 45.03 18.27
C THR A 278 24.78 43.66 18.96
N PRO A 279 24.19 42.59 18.39
CA PRO A 279 24.51 41.22 18.73
C PRO A 279 25.78 40.74 18.01
N VAL A 280 26.57 39.94 18.72
CA VAL A 280 27.83 39.34 18.28
C VAL A 280 27.53 38.22 17.29
N THR A 281 28.29 38.17 16.19
CA THR A 281 28.24 37.13 15.16
C THR A 281 28.57 35.75 15.76
N PRO A 282 27.69 34.74 15.70
CA PRO A 282 28.05 33.36 15.96
C PRO A 282 28.90 32.83 14.80
N VAL A 283 29.96 32.10 15.16
CA VAL A 283 30.83 31.38 14.21
C VAL A 283 30.02 30.26 13.57
N ALA A 284 30.04 30.18 12.24
CA ALA A 284 29.39 29.13 11.47
C ALA A 284 29.91 27.74 11.87
N SER A 285 29.03 26.93 12.45
CA SER A 285 29.17 25.48 12.55
C SER A 285 28.87 24.81 11.20
N GLY A 286 29.43 23.61 11.00
CA GLY A 286 29.65 22.95 9.72
C GLY A 286 28.45 22.81 8.78
N SER A 287 28.79 22.87 7.49
CA SER A 287 27.96 22.95 6.29
C SER A 287 27.19 21.67 5.89
N GLY A 288 26.71 20.87 6.84
CA GLY A 288 25.99 19.62 6.53
C GLY A 288 24.54 19.82 6.08
N PHE A 289 23.76 20.61 6.82
CA PHE A 289 22.31 20.76 6.57
C PHE A 289 21.95 21.83 5.53
N ALA A 290 22.79 22.84 5.34
CA ALA A 290 22.48 23.97 4.43
C ALA A 290 22.33 23.56 2.95
N ALA A 291 22.77 22.37 2.56
CA ALA A 291 22.64 21.86 1.19
C ALA A 291 21.28 21.16 0.92
N LEU A 292 20.60 20.70 1.97
CA LEU A 292 19.24 20.15 1.89
C LEU A 292 18.25 21.31 1.91
N ASN A 293 18.07 21.96 0.77
CA ASN A 293 17.03 22.95 0.56
C ASN A 293 15.65 22.27 0.53
N LEU A 294 15.22 21.71 1.67
CA LEU A 294 13.95 21.00 1.85
C LEU A 294 12.74 21.94 1.81
N CYS A 295 12.99 23.24 2.00
CA CYS A 295 11.99 24.31 1.95
C CYS A 295 12.46 25.49 1.07
N PRO A 296 12.61 25.33 -0.27
CA PRO A 296 13.01 26.45 -1.12
C PRO A 296 11.91 27.53 -1.07
N ASN A 297 12.27 28.75 -0.67
CA ASN A 297 11.43 29.96 -0.74
C ASN A 297 10.27 30.09 0.28
N ASN A 298 10.46 29.76 1.57
CA ASN A 298 9.40 29.85 2.60
C ASN A 298 8.16 28.95 2.32
N SER A 299 8.33 27.89 1.54
CA SER A 299 7.25 26.96 1.15
C SER A 299 6.75 26.05 2.29
N CYS A 300 7.47 26.00 3.41
CA CYS A 300 7.06 25.27 4.63
C CYS A 300 6.16 26.11 5.56
N ARG A 301 5.45 27.10 4.99
CA ARG A 301 4.40 27.84 5.69
C ARG A 301 3.06 27.28 5.26
N ALA A 302 2.14 27.17 6.22
CA ALA A 302 0.75 26.89 5.88
C ALA A 302 0.28 27.92 4.82
N PRO A 303 -0.48 27.49 3.80
CA PRO A 303 -1.10 28.42 2.86
C PRO A 303 -1.91 29.45 3.66
N ALA A 304 -1.66 30.74 3.43
CA ALA A 304 -2.48 31.77 4.06
C ALA A 304 -3.92 31.63 3.54
N LEU A 305 -4.81 31.10 4.37
CA LEU A 305 -6.22 30.95 4.05
C LEU A 305 -6.92 32.30 4.26
N THR A 306 -6.90 33.14 3.23
CA THR A 306 -7.63 34.42 3.26
C THR A 306 -9.09 34.22 2.90
N GLY A 307 -9.99 34.40 3.86
CA GLY A 307 -11.42 34.65 3.62
C GLY A 307 -12.40 33.78 4.39
N GLY A 308 -11.95 32.68 4.98
CA GLY A 308 -12.82 31.66 5.58
C GLY A 308 -13.79 31.02 4.56
N ILE A 309 -14.42 29.93 4.96
CA ILE A 309 -15.50 29.28 4.23
C ILE A 309 -16.75 29.44 5.09
N THR A 310 -17.73 30.20 4.60
CA THR A 310 -19.04 30.35 5.24
C THR A 310 -19.99 29.33 4.62
N PRO A 311 -20.40 28.26 5.35
CA PRO A 311 -21.47 27.41 4.88
C PRO A 311 -22.75 28.25 4.77
N THR A 312 -23.52 28.04 3.71
CA THR A 312 -24.81 28.70 3.53
C THR A 312 -25.86 27.65 3.29
N LEU A 313 -26.99 27.76 4.00
CA LEU A 313 -28.12 26.87 3.75
C LEU A 313 -28.50 26.87 2.26
N PRO A 314 -28.77 25.71 1.67
CA PRO A 314 -29.22 25.63 0.29
C PRO A 314 -30.60 26.30 0.15
N THR A 315 -30.79 27.04 -0.95
CA THR A 315 -32.07 27.67 -1.30
C THR A 315 -32.56 27.19 -2.67
N PRO A 316 -33.73 26.55 -2.76
CA PRO A 316 -34.64 26.20 -1.67
C PRO A 316 -34.06 25.11 -0.74
N LEU A 317 -34.59 25.04 0.49
CA LEU A 317 -34.27 23.93 1.38
C LEU A 317 -34.73 22.61 0.75
N PRO A 318 -33.95 21.52 0.89
CA PRO A 318 -34.34 20.22 0.37
C PRO A 318 -35.65 19.78 1.01
N THR A 319 -36.56 19.22 0.20
CA THR A 319 -37.82 18.65 0.71
C THR A 319 -37.66 17.15 0.82
N LEU A 320 -37.93 16.60 2.02
CA LEU A 320 -37.90 15.17 2.23
C LEU A 320 -39.12 14.53 1.55
N THR A 321 -38.89 13.53 0.68
CA THR A 321 -39.93 12.78 -0.02
C THR A 321 -39.74 11.30 0.22
N ARG A 322 -40.80 10.57 0.58
CA ARG A 322 -40.75 9.12 0.81
C ARG A 322 -40.34 8.38 -0.47
N LEU A 323 -39.40 7.44 -0.32
CA LEU A 323 -39.04 6.45 -1.33
C LEU A 323 -39.61 5.10 -0.90
N VAL A 324 -40.19 4.37 -1.83
CA VAL A 324 -40.67 3.01 -1.60
C VAL A 324 -39.68 2.06 -2.26
N GLY A 325 -39.14 1.12 -1.48
CA GLY A 325 -38.28 0.07 -2.01
C GLY A 325 -39.07 -0.90 -2.89
N THR A 326 -38.35 -1.68 -3.70
CA THR A 326 -38.93 -2.80 -4.43
C THR A 326 -38.60 -4.09 -3.68
N ASP A 327 -39.58 -4.96 -3.45
CA ASP A 327 -39.31 -6.27 -2.87
C ASP A 327 -38.45 -7.14 -3.80
N PRO A 328 -37.20 -7.46 -3.44
CA PRO A 328 -36.33 -8.26 -4.29
C PRO A 328 -36.43 -9.75 -3.95
N SER A 329 -37.37 -10.18 -3.09
CA SER A 329 -37.49 -11.57 -2.63
C SER A 329 -37.56 -12.59 -3.77
N ALA A 330 -38.24 -12.25 -4.87
CA ALA A 330 -38.36 -13.10 -6.04
C ALA A 330 -37.04 -13.30 -6.81
N SER A 331 -36.07 -12.38 -6.69
CA SER A 331 -34.78 -12.47 -7.37
C SER A 331 -33.66 -13.09 -6.51
N ILE A 332 -33.86 -13.28 -5.20
CA ILE A 332 -32.82 -13.80 -4.29
C ILE A 332 -32.22 -15.11 -4.79
N ALA A 333 -33.05 -16.09 -5.17
CA ALA A 333 -32.56 -17.41 -5.58
C ALA A 333 -31.70 -17.34 -6.85
N SER A 334 -32.11 -16.56 -7.85
CA SER A 334 -31.32 -16.34 -9.07
C SER A 334 -30.07 -15.50 -8.80
N ALA A 335 -30.19 -14.46 -7.98
CA ALA A 335 -29.09 -13.60 -7.61
C ALA A 335 -28.00 -14.38 -6.86
N TRP A 336 -28.41 -15.25 -5.92
CA TRP A 336 -27.52 -16.16 -5.22
C TRP A 336 -26.83 -17.14 -6.16
N ALA A 337 -27.57 -17.76 -7.09
CA ALA A 337 -26.98 -18.68 -8.05
C ALA A 337 -25.89 -18.02 -8.91
N GLY A 338 -26.14 -16.80 -9.43
CA GLY A 338 -25.16 -16.04 -10.21
C GLY A 338 -23.98 -15.56 -9.36
N ALA A 339 -24.28 -14.90 -8.24
CA ALA A 339 -23.26 -14.33 -7.37
C ALA A 339 -22.38 -15.40 -6.71
N SER A 340 -22.93 -16.53 -6.27
CA SER A 340 -22.15 -17.63 -5.70
C SER A 340 -21.23 -18.27 -6.75
N ALA A 341 -21.67 -18.40 -8.01
CA ALA A 341 -20.80 -18.84 -9.10
C ALA A 341 -19.64 -17.85 -9.37
N ALA A 342 -19.93 -16.56 -9.34
CA ALA A 342 -18.91 -15.51 -9.46
C ALA A 342 -17.90 -15.55 -8.31
N MET A 343 -18.37 -15.63 -7.06
CA MET A 343 -17.52 -15.75 -5.87
C MET A 343 -16.69 -17.03 -5.89
N LYS A 344 -17.29 -18.19 -6.24
CA LYS A 344 -16.58 -19.46 -6.44
C LYS A 344 -15.46 -19.32 -7.45
N THR A 345 -15.72 -18.66 -8.58
CA THR A 345 -14.71 -18.43 -9.62
C THR A 345 -13.61 -17.47 -9.15
N GLN A 346 -13.96 -16.44 -8.39
CA GLN A 346 -12.98 -15.50 -7.84
C GLN A 346 -12.03 -16.19 -6.84
N ILE A 347 -12.58 -17.08 -6.00
CA ILE A 347 -11.80 -17.77 -4.96
C ILE A 347 -11.09 -18.97 -5.56
N PHE A 348 -11.80 -19.92 -6.16
CA PHE A 348 -11.30 -21.22 -6.61
C PHE A 348 -11.01 -21.29 -8.11
N GLY A 349 -11.17 -20.19 -8.85
CA GLY A 349 -10.82 -20.13 -10.26
C GLY A 349 -9.32 -20.30 -10.50
N ASN A 350 -8.96 -20.58 -11.75
CA ASN A 350 -7.59 -20.88 -12.13
C ASN A 350 -6.66 -19.70 -11.81
N ARG A 351 -5.83 -19.86 -10.77
CA ARG A 351 -4.89 -18.82 -10.34
C ARG A 351 -3.60 -19.00 -11.14
N ALA A 352 -3.24 -17.97 -11.91
CA ALA A 352 -1.99 -17.95 -12.64
C ALA A 352 -0.82 -17.81 -11.66
N VAL A 353 -0.39 -18.93 -11.06
CA VAL A 353 0.82 -19.02 -10.26
C VAL A 353 2.00 -19.01 -11.21
N THR A 354 2.83 -17.97 -11.14
CA THR A 354 4.04 -17.85 -11.96
C THR A 354 5.30 -18.16 -11.17
N LYS A 355 5.24 -18.08 -9.83
CA LYS A 355 6.36 -18.35 -8.93
C LYS A 355 5.84 -18.87 -7.58
N ALA A 356 6.63 -19.68 -6.89
CA ALA A 356 6.44 -19.97 -5.48
C ALA A 356 7.70 -19.61 -4.68
N ASP A 357 7.53 -18.90 -3.56
CA ASP A 357 8.59 -18.72 -2.57
C ASP A 357 8.44 -19.79 -1.49
N VAL A 358 9.56 -20.29 -0.96
CA VAL A 358 9.52 -21.39 0.00
C VAL A 358 10.27 -21.01 1.26
N ASN A 359 9.61 -21.19 2.39
CA ASN A 359 10.14 -20.92 3.71
C ASN A 359 10.30 -22.24 4.47
N VAL A 360 11.55 -22.66 4.60
CA VAL A 360 11.96 -23.81 5.42
C VAL A 360 12.58 -23.26 6.71
N LYS A 361 11.94 -23.54 7.85
CA LYS A 361 12.43 -23.08 9.16
C LYS A 361 13.31 -24.16 9.81
N TYR A 362 14.60 -23.87 9.93
CA TYR A 362 15.54 -24.67 10.71
C TYR A 362 15.72 -24.04 12.11
N GLN A 363 15.60 -24.81 13.19
CA GLN A 363 16.02 -24.34 14.52
C GLN A 363 17.43 -24.84 14.80
N VAL A 364 18.35 -23.92 15.10
CA VAL A 364 19.72 -24.28 15.52
C VAL A 364 19.78 -24.21 17.04
N GLN A 365 19.74 -25.35 17.72
CA GLN A 365 20.17 -25.44 19.12
C GLN A 365 21.65 -25.85 19.15
N THR A 366 22.51 -24.97 19.67
CA THR A 366 23.90 -25.24 20.07
C THR A 366 24.66 -26.26 19.21
N GLY A 367 25.09 -25.82 18.02
CA GLY A 367 26.09 -26.52 17.22
C GLY A 367 25.61 -27.77 16.45
N GLN A 368 24.32 -28.11 16.51
CA GLN A 368 23.72 -29.17 15.70
C GLN A 368 22.42 -28.66 15.06
N PHE A 369 22.30 -28.84 13.74
CA PHE A 369 21.06 -28.57 13.01
C PHE A 369 20.07 -29.69 13.32
N PHE A 370 19.15 -29.45 14.25
CA PHE A 370 17.99 -30.30 14.40
C PHE A 370 16.87 -29.68 13.58
N LEU A 371 16.33 -30.43 12.63
CA LEU A 371 14.95 -30.18 12.24
C LEU A 371 14.14 -30.37 13.52
N ASN A 372 13.26 -29.42 13.86
CA ASN A 372 12.35 -29.65 14.97
C ASN A 372 11.61 -30.98 14.71
N GLU A 373 11.05 -31.60 15.73
CA GLU A 373 10.30 -32.86 15.58
C GLU A 373 9.05 -32.74 14.67
N ASN A 374 8.81 -31.55 14.10
CA ASN A 374 7.74 -31.22 13.19
C ASN A 374 8.30 -30.84 11.82
N TYR A 375 8.88 -31.81 11.11
CA TYR A 375 9.41 -31.76 9.74
C TYR A 375 8.43 -31.12 8.73
N LYS A 376 8.29 -29.80 8.78
CA LYS A 376 7.28 -29.05 8.03
C LYS A 376 7.91 -27.87 7.31
N TYR A 377 7.43 -27.58 6.13
CA TYR A 377 7.77 -26.36 5.40
C TYR A 377 6.51 -25.68 4.88
N SER A 378 6.68 -24.44 4.44
CA SER A 378 5.59 -23.69 3.84
C SER A 378 5.98 -23.06 2.52
N THR A 379 5.03 -22.97 1.60
CA THR A 379 5.18 -22.30 0.31
C THR A 379 4.23 -21.13 0.20
N THR A 380 4.64 -20.09 -0.50
CA THR A 380 3.82 -18.92 -0.87
C THR A 380 3.77 -18.84 -2.38
N GLU A 381 2.62 -19.14 -2.95
CA GLU A 381 2.35 -19.06 -4.39
C GLU A 381 2.11 -17.61 -4.77
N LYS A 382 2.71 -17.16 -5.88
CA LYS A 382 2.69 -15.77 -6.36
C LYS A 382 2.26 -15.68 -7.81
N ASN A 383 1.54 -14.61 -8.13
CA ASN A 383 1.22 -14.26 -9.51
C ASN A 383 2.36 -13.49 -10.22
N ALA A 384 2.16 -13.15 -11.49
CA ALA A 384 3.13 -12.41 -12.32
C ALA A 384 3.57 -11.07 -11.70
N SER A 385 2.70 -10.44 -10.90
CA SER A 385 2.95 -9.18 -10.21
C SER A 385 3.66 -9.36 -8.86
N GLY A 386 3.98 -10.59 -8.46
CA GLY A 386 4.65 -10.91 -7.19
C GLY A 386 3.75 -10.88 -5.96
N LEU A 387 2.43 -10.73 -6.12
CA LEU A 387 1.44 -10.79 -5.03
C LEU A 387 1.17 -12.23 -4.65
N ALA A 388 0.99 -12.49 -3.34
CA ALA A 388 0.66 -13.82 -2.84
C ALA A 388 -0.78 -14.18 -3.25
N VAL A 389 -0.94 -15.35 -3.88
CA VAL A 389 -2.21 -15.90 -4.35
C VAL A 389 -2.56 -17.24 -3.70
N GLY A 390 -1.65 -17.81 -2.92
CA GLY A 390 -1.86 -19.04 -2.18
C GLY A 390 -0.74 -19.26 -1.15
N TYR A 391 -1.06 -19.98 -0.09
CA TYR A 391 -0.09 -20.38 0.93
C TYR A 391 -0.34 -21.84 1.30
N SER A 392 0.70 -22.67 1.35
CA SER A 392 0.53 -24.09 1.68
C SER A 392 1.52 -24.52 2.75
N ASN A 393 1.08 -25.39 3.67
CA ASN A 393 1.94 -26.08 4.64
C ASN A 393 2.09 -27.54 4.23
N TYR A 394 3.27 -28.08 4.41
CA TYR A 394 3.61 -29.46 4.06
C TYR A 394 4.29 -30.16 5.23
N ASP A 395 4.10 -31.47 5.32
CA ASP A 395 4.94 -32.41 6.08
C ASP A 395 5.96 -33.02 5.12
N MET A 396 7.25 -33.01 5.48
CA MET A 396 8.39 -33.45 4.64
C MET A 396 8.49 -34.98 4.49
N GLY A 397 7.35 -35.68 4.52
CA GLY A 397 7.28 -37.12 4.30
C GLY A 397 8.16 -37.97 5.21
N ALA A 398 8.58 -39.12 4.68
CA ALA A 398 9.44 -40.10 5.33
C ALA A 398 10.93 -39.78 5.16
N ASP A 399 11.32 -39.15 4.04
CA ASP A 399 12.73 -38.84 3.74
C ASP A 399 13.25 -37.57 4.44
N LYS A 400 12.34 -36.75 4.99
CA LYS A 400 12.64 -35.51 5.73
C LYS A 400 13.30 -34.44 4.86
N LEU A 401 13.14 -34.54 3.54
CA LEU A 401 13.56 -33.54 2.58
C LEU A 401 12.33 -32.77 2.10
N ALA A 402 12.50 -31.49 1.80
CA ALA A 402 11.43 -30.72 1.18
C ALA A 402 11.39 -30.98 -0.33
N PHE A 403 10.19 -30.87 -0.91
CA PHE A 403 9.86 -31.03 -2.33
C PHE A 403 10.05 -32.43 -2.89
N THR A 404 9.92 -33.44 -2.04
CA THR A 404 10.01 -34.84 -2.43
C THR A 404 8.62 -35.41 -2.62
N ALA A 405 8.54 -36.54 -3.34
CA ALA A 405 7.25 -37.09 -3.77
C ALA A 405 6.40 -37.63 -2.61
N ASP A 406 7.01 -37.84 -1.45
CA ASP A 406 6.36 -38.27 -0.20
C ASP A 406 5.91 -37.10 0.69
N ASP A 407 6.14 -35.85 0.28
CA ASP A 407 5.61 -34.68 0.96
C ASP A 407 4.08 -34.66 0.93
N VAL A 408 3.49 -34.45 2.10
CA VAL A 408 2.04 -34.34 2.25
C VAL A 408 1.67 -32.91 2.53
N ARG A 409 0.89 -32.29 1.64
CA ARG A 409 0.28 -30.98 1.92
C ARG A 409 -0.70 -31.13 3.09
N LEU A 410 -0.47 -30.39 4.17
CA LEU A 410 -1.29 -30.39 5.38
C LEU A 410 -2.39 -29.33 5.35
N SER A 411 -2.11 -28.19 4.71
CA SER A 411 -3.09 -27.12 4.56
C SER A 411 -2.81 -26.26 3.35
N HIS A 412 -3.84 -25.64 2.81
CA HIS A 412 -3.80 -24.63 1.78
C HIS A 412 -4.63 -23.42 2.23
N THR A 413 -4.11 -22.21 2.13
CA THR A 413 -4.80 -20.96 2.46
C THR A 413 -4.93 -20.12 1.20
N ILE A 414 -6.17 -19.71 0.94
CA ILE A 414 -6.55 -18.87 -0.18
C ILE A 414 -6.75 -17.44 0.34
N PRO A 415 -5.91 -16.47 -0.06
CA PRO A 415 -6.14 -15.07 0.29
C PRO A 415 -7.48 -14.60 -0.30
N THR A 416 -8.33 -13.97 0.50
CA THR A 416 -9.59 -13.38 0.01
C THR A 416 -9.34 -12.12 -0.84
N THR A 417 -8.19 -11.49 -0.67
CA THR A 417 -7.67 -10.39 -1.49
C THR A 417 -6.17 -10.62 -1.75
N ALA A 418 -5.66 -10.17 -2.89
CA ALA A 418 -4.24 -10.30 -3.20
C ALA A 418 -3.42 -9.45 -2.21
N MET A 419 -2.41 -10.07 -1.55
CA MET A 419 -1.64 -9.42 -0.50
C MET A 419 -0.16 -9.22 -0.88
N PRO A 420 0.49 -8.16 -0.36
CA PRO A 420 1.93 -8.02 -0.44
C PRO A 420 2.62 -9.15 0.34
N ALA A 421 3.80 -9.57 -0.14
CA ALA A 421 4.48 -10.79 0.31
C ALA A 421 4.91 -10.81 1.80
N SER A 422 4.86 -9.66 2.50
CA SER A 422 5.23 -9.55 3.92
C SER A 422 4.05 -9.63 4.88
N ALA A 423 2.80 -9.66 4.38
CA ALA A 423 1.61 -9.73 5.23
C ALA A 423 1.37 -11.16 5.71
N THR A 424 0.98 -11.33 6.98
CA THR A 424 0.41 -12.59 7.46
C THR A 424 -0.87 -12.86 6.67
N PRO A 425 -1.04 -14.05 6.06
CA PRO A 425 -2.17 -14.30 5.18
C PRO A 425 -3.47 -14.29 5.98
N SER A 426 -4.31 -13.27 5.77
CA SER A 426 -5.73 -13.36 6.13
C SER A 426 -6.46 -13.96 4.94
N GLY A 427 -6.78 -15.24 5.02
CA GLY A 427 -7.44 -16.00 3.97
C GLY A 427 -8.22 -17.17 4.56
N ALA A 428 -9.07 -17.79 3.73
CA ALA A 428 -9.72 -19.04 4.10
C ALA A 428 -8.68 -20.16 4.04
N CYS A 429 -8.48 -20.83 5.16
CA CYS A 429 -7.63 -22.00 5.23
C CYS A 429 -8.44 -23.28 5.06
N PHE A 430 -7.86 -24.23 4.36
CA PHE A 430 -8.36 -25.56 4.10
C PHE A 430 -7.27 -26.53 4.55
N ASP A 431 -7.63 -27.61 5.22
CA ASP A 431 -6.66 -28.60 5.73
C ASP A 431 -6.97 -30.02 5.23
N HIS A 432 -7.95 -30.17 4.33
CA HIS A 432 -8.18 -31.39 3.59
C HIS A 432 -8.60 -31.06 2.15
N PRO A 433 -8.05 -31.78 1.14
CA PRO A 433 -8.57 -31.64 -0.20
C PRO A 433 -10.00 -32.18 -0.26
N GLY A 434 -10.74 -31.70 -1.25
CA GLY A 434 -12.07 -32.17 -1.54
C GLY A 434 -12.15 -33.62 -2.01
N ALA A 435 -13.33 -33.99 -2.53
CA ALA A 435 -13.60 -35.32 -3.04
C ALA A 435 -12.79 -35.65 -4.31
N ASP A 436 -12.37 -34.64 -5.05
CA ASP A 436 -11.49 -34.80 -6.22
C ASP A 436 -10.01 -35.00 -5.86
N ALA A 437 -9.65 -34.87 -4.57
CA ALA A 437 -8.29 -34.92 -4.05
C ALA A 437 -7.34 -33.84 -4.65
N ILE A 438 -7.89 -32.81 -5.26
CA ILE A 438 -7.17 -31.63 -5.76
C ILE A 438 -7.31 -30.54 -4.70
N TRP A 439 -6.24 -29.76 -4.49
CA TRP A 439 -6.28 -28.62 -3.58
C TRP A 439 -6.56 -27.32 -4.33
N GLY A 440 -7.21 -26.38 -3.65
CA GLY A 440 -7.60 -25.09 -4.20
C GLY A 440 -8.92 -25.14 -4.96
N THR A 441 -9.72 -26.19 -4.79
CA THR A 441 -11.01 -26.39 -5.44
C THR A 441 -12.16 -26.12 -4.47
N ALA A 442 -13.36 -25.92 -5.02
CA ALA A 442 -14.53 -25.50 -4.23
C ALA A 442 -15.04 -26.57 -3.26
N ASP A 443 -14.62 -27.82 -3.41
CA ASP A 443 -14.95 -28.96 -2.54
C ASP A 443 -13.95 -29.18 -1.40
N ASP A 444 -12.90 -28.35 -1.30
CA ASP A 444 -11.96 -28.38 -0.18
C ASP A 444 -12.66 -28.12 1.15
N ARG A 445 -12.22 -28.84 2.19
CA ARG A 445 -12.84 -28.79 3.52
C ARG A 445 -12.02 -27.98 4.52
N ASN A 446 -12.72 -27.38 5.47
CA ASN A 446 -12.15 -26.57 6.53
C ASN A 446 -12.44 -27.09 7.97
N PRO A 447 -11.88 -28.23 8.39
CA PRO A 447 -11.96 -28.69 9.78
C PRO A 447 -11.04 -27.95 10.77
N GLY A 448 -10.18 -27.02 10.31
CA GLY A 448 -9.44 -26.06 11.15
C GLY A 448 -8.31 -26.64 12.00
N THR A 449 -7.92 -27.90 11.80
CA THR A 449 -6.92 -28.61 12.64
C THR A 449 -5.48 -28.23 12.29
N TYR A 450 -5.18 -28.01 11.00
CA TYR A 450 -3.82 -27.67 10.54
C TYR A 450 -3.68 -26.21 10.07
N CYS A 451 -4.69 -25.38 10.32
CA CYS A 451 -4.66 -23.98 9.94
C CYS A 451 -3.72 -23.18 10.85
N PRO A 452 -2.82 -22.36 10.28
CA PRO A 452 -1.92 -21.54 11.08
C PRO A 452 -2.73 -20.56 11.94
N SER A 453 -2.21 -20.25 13.14
CA SER A 453 -2.83 -19.27 14.03
C SER A 453 -3.04 -17.94 13.31
N GLY A 454 -4.30 -17.54 13.13
CA GLY A 454 -4.69 -16.33 12.40
C GLY A 454 -5.31 -16.57 11.01
N ALA A 455 -5.27 -17.79 10.47
CA ALA A 455 -6.05 -18.12 9.28
C ALA A 455 -7.52 -18.25 9.63
N SER A 456 -8.39 -17.72 8.77
CA SER A 456 -9.83 -17.72 9.01
C SER A 456 -10.44 -19.06 8.61
N THR A 457 -11.34 -19.59 9.45
CA THR A 457 -12.20 -20.71 9.07
C THR A 457 -13.43 -20.27 8.25
N THR A 458 -13.53 -18.97 7.98
CA THR A 458 -14.64 -18.34 7.26
C THR A 458 -14.11 -17.53 6.09
N LEU A 459 -14.93 -17.36 5.07
CA LEU A 459 -14.67 -16.42 3.98
C LEU A 459 -15.22 -15.04 4.37
N THR A 460 -14.44 -13.99 4.16
CA THR A 460 -14.85 -12.62 4.52
C THR A 460 -14.82 -11.67 3.33
N GLY A 461 -15.74 -10.71 3.31
CA GLY A 461 -15.75 -9.64 2.30
C GLY A 461 -16.07 -10.15 0.89
N LEU A 462 -17.02 -11.08 0.77
CA LEU A 462 -17.41 -11.64 -0.51
C LEU A 462 -18.34 -10.67 -1.24
N LEU A 463 -18.11 -10.45 -2.54
CA LEU A 463 -18.98 -9.68 -3.42
C LEU A 463 -19.15 -10.45 -4.74
N GLY A 464 -20.38 -10.78 -5.09
CA GLY A 464 -20.70 -11.46 -6.35
C GLY A 464 -21.76 -10.68 -7.12
N ASN A 465 -21.62 -10.63 -8.45
CA ASN A 465 -22.61 -10.04 -9.35
C ASN A 465 -23.42 -11.19 -9.99
N ASP A 466 -24.73 -11.04 -10.06
CA ASP A 466 -25.61 -12.02 -10.68
C ASP A 466 -25.72 -11.93 -12.21
N GLY A 467 -25.15 -10.87 -12.80
CA GLY A 467 -25.18 -10.59 -14.24
C GLY A 467 -26.47 -9.93 -14.74
N VAL A 468 -27.42 -9.65 -13.86
CA VAL A 468 -28.76 -9.11 -14.19
C VAL A 468 -29.08 -7.84 -13.38
N GLY A 469 -28.09 -7.24 -12.72
CA GLY A 469 -28.22 -5.95 -12.05
C GLY A 469 -28.40 -6.05 -10.53
N HIS A 470 -28.04 -7.18 -9.93
CA HIS A 470 -27.87 -7.28 -8.48
C HIS A 470 -26.46 -7.74 -8.11
N HIS A 471 -25.95 -7.19 -7.01
CA HIS A 471 -24.76 -7.70 -6.33
C HIS A 471 -25.18 -8.30 -4.98
N ILE A 472 -24.49 -9.35 -4.55
CA ILE A 472 -24.62 -9.92 -3.21
C ILE A 472 -23.31 -9.68 -2.47
N ALA A 473 -23.40 -9.05 -1.30
CA ALA A 473 -22.27 -8.85 -0.40
C ALA A 473 -22.45 -9.70 0.87
N ILE A 474 -21.43 -10.47 1.24
CA ILE A 474 -21.41 -11.28 2.46
C ILE A 474 -20.20 -10.87 3.28
N ALA A 475 -20.45 -10.32 4.47
CA ALA A 475 -19.38 -9.92 5.38
C ALA A 475 -18.57 -11.13 5.85
N THR A 476 -19.26 -12.22 6.21
CA THR A 476 -18.65 -13.47 6.66
C THR A 476 -19.53 -14.65 6.24
N LEU A 477 -18.94 -15.61 5.54
CA LEU A 477 -19.58 -16.88 5.16
C LEU A 477 -18.88 -18.01 5.93
N ASN A 478 -19.66 -18.76 6.68
CA ASN A 478 -19.24 -19.92 7.45
C ASN A 478 -19.72 -21.19 6.72
N PRO A 479 -18.83 -22.17 6.41
CA PRO A 479 -19.15 -23.33 5.59
C PRO A 479 -19.99 -24.40 6.31
N GLY A 480 -20.71 -24.02 7.37
CA GLY A 480 -21.67 -24.90 8.02
C GLY A 480 -21.07 -26.17 8.64
N LEU A 481 -21.89 -27.23 8.63
CA LEU A 481 -21.56 -28.53 9.22
C LEU A 481 -20.74 -29.40 8.27
N ASP A 482 -20.97 -29.27 6.95
CA ASP A 482 -20.23 -30.04 5.95
C ASP A 482 -18.81 -29.51 5.71
N ARG A 483 -18.52 -28.30 6.22
CA ARG A 483 -17.23 -27.60 6.17
C ARG A 483 -16.75 -27.31 4.75
N THR A 484 -17.66 -27.28 3.78
CA THR A 484 -17.43 -26.94 2.38
C THR A 484 -18.14 -25.63 2.07
N PHE A 485 -17.49 -24.71 1.37
CA PHE A 485 -18.11 -23.41 1.08
C PHE A 485 -19.10 -23.47 -0.08
N PHE A 486 -20.06 -22.55 -0.02
CA PHE A 486 -21.11 -22.29 -0.99
C PHE A 486 -22.05 -23.50 -1.19
N ASN A 487 -22.36 -24.17 -0.08
CA ASN A 487 -23.37 -25.21 0.01
C ASN A 487 -24.62 -24.69 0.75
N ALA A 488 -25.62 -25.57 0.92
CA ALA A 488 -26.92 -25.18 1.45
C ALA A 488 -26.92 -24.91 2.97
N ASP A 489 -25.97 -25.48 3.71
CA ASP A 489 -25.80 -25.31 5.16
C ASP A 489 -24.85 -24.16 5.53
N ASP A 490 -24.31 -23.46 4.53
CA ASP A 490 -23.58 -22.22 4.73
C ASP A 490 -24.38 -21.19 5.53
N THR A 491 -23.72 -20.56 6.50
CA THR A 491 -24.34 -19.51 7.31
C THR A 491 -23.60 -18.19 7.15
N ALA A 492 -24.35 -17.09 7.12
CA ALA A 492 -23.80 -15.74 7.18
C ALA A 492 -24.10 -15.17 8.57
N PRO A 493 -23.26 -15.41 9.60
CA PRO A 493 -23.57 -15.07 10.98
C PRO A 493 -23.76 -13.57 11.22
N LEU A 494 -23.21 -12.72 10.35
CA LEU A 494 -23.37 -11.26 10.38
C LEU A 494 -24.44 -10.76 9.37
N GLY A 495 -25.22 -11.67 8.79
CA GLY A 495 -26.13 -11.37 7.70
C GLY A 495 -25.42 -11.15 6.35
N TRP A 496 -26.20 -10.76 5.36
CA TRP A 496 -25.75 -10.52 4.00
C TRP A 496 -26.62 -9.45 3.32
N ASP A 497 -26.06 -8.77 2.32
CA ASP A 497 -26.73 -7.68 1.61
C ASP A 497 -27.04 -8.08 0.17
N LEU A 498 -28.27 -7.81 -0.27
CA LEU A 498 -28.66 -7.78 -1.68
C LEU A 498 -28.68 -6.33 -2.15
N ILE A 499 -27.81 -6.01 -3.11
CA ILE A 499 -27.59 -4.67 -3.63
C ILE A 499 -28.17 -4.61 -5.05
N SER A 500 -29.30 -3.92 -5.22
CA SER A 500 -29.85 -3.62 -6.54
C SER A 500 -29.12 -2.44 -7.15
N VAL A 501 -28.70 -2.56 -8.41
CA VAL A 501 -28.04 -1.47 -9.15
C VAL A 501 -28.87 -1.05 -10.37
N ASN A 502 -28.75 0.22 -10.78
CA ASN A 502 -29.33 0.71 -12.03
C ASN A 502 -28.48 0.30 -13.25
N ALA A 503 -28.92 0.70 -14.45
CA ALA A 503 -28.23 0.40 -15.71
C ALA A 503 -26.80 0.98 -15.80
N GLN A 504 -26.50 2.01 -15.00
CA GLN A 504 -25.19 2.64 -14.88
C GLN A 504 -24.31 1.96 -13.82
N GLY A 505 -24.83 0.96 -13.09
CA GLY A 505 -24.11 0.23 -12.05
C GLY A 505 -24.16 0.87 -10.66
N PHE A 506 -24.95 1.92 -10.45
CA PHE A 506 -25.08 2.56 -9.14
C PHE A 506 -26.15 1.90 -8.29
N SER A 507 -25.87 1.74 -6.99
CA SER A 507 -26.80 1.13 -6.03
C SER A 507 -28.06 1.96 -5.81
N THR A 508 -29.21 1.38 -6.12
CA THR A 508 -30.53 2.01 -5.90
C THR A 508 -31.23 1.48 -4.65
N GLN A 509 -30.90 0.26 -4.23
CA GLN A 509 -31.42 -0.34 -3.00
C GLN A 509 -30.41 -1.33 -2.42
N ILE A 510 -30.30 -1.37 -1.09
CA ILE A 510 -29.53 -2.37 -0.35
C ILE A 510 -30.48 -3.00 0.67
N THR A 511 -30.70 -4.31 0.59
CA THR A 511 -31.54 -5.06 1.54
C THR A 511 -30.66 -5.97 2.37
N HIS A 512 -30.66 -5.76 3.69
CA HIS A 512 -29.89 -6.57 4.63
C HIS A 512 -30.76 -7.69 5.18
N TYR A 513 -30.30 -8.93 5.02
CA TYR A 513 -30.94 -10.13 5.50
C TYR A 513 -30.14 -10.78 6.63
N SER A 514 -30.83 -11.28 7.65
CA SER A 514 -30.29 -12.28 8.57
C SER A 514 -30.58 -13.69 8.05
N GLY A 515 -29.71 -14.64 8.39
CA GLY A 515 -29.91 -16.06 8.05
C GLY A 515 -28.93 -16.56 6.97
N THR A 516 -29.36 -17.55 6.20
CA THR A 516 -28.53 -18.17 5.16
C THR A 516 -28.90 -17.62 3.78
N PRO A 517 -27.93 -17.17 2.96
CA PRO A 517 -28.22 -16.65 1.62
C PRO A 517 -29.03 -17.60 0.73
N ALA A 518 -28.86 -18.92 0.94
CA ALA A 518 -29.56 -19.97 0.20
C ALA A 518 -30.93 -20.40 0.80
N GLY A 519 -31.35 -19.85 1.95
CA GLY A 519 -32.47 -20.39 2.75
C GLY A 519 -33.52 -19.38 3.18
N ALA A 520 -34.08 -19.61 4.38
CA ALA A 520 -35.10 -18.73 4.96
C ALA A 520 -34.44 -17.42 5.41
N ASN A 521 -34.82 -16.33 4.74
CA ASN A 521 -34.27 -15.02 4.96
C ASN A 521 -35.26 -14.13 5.71
N SER A 522 -34.79 -13.46 6.74
CA SER A 522 -35.56 -12.40 7.41
C SER A 522 -34.89 -11.07 7.11
N ILE A 523 -35.65 -10.13 6.54
CA ILE A 523 -35.18 -8.77 6.32
C ILE A 523 -35.00 -8.12 7.69
N VAL A 524 -33.82 -7.57 7.91
CA VAL A 524 -33.49 -6.81 9.13
C VAL A 524 -33.66 -5.33 8.86
N ARG A 525 -33.21 -4.86 7.69
CA ARG A 525 -33.33 -3.48 7.24
C ARG A 525 -33.18 -3.38 5.73
N TYR A 526 -33.65 -2.28 5.15
CA TYR A 526 -33.30 -1.95 3.77
C TYR A 526 -33.02 -0.45 3.62
N THR A 527 -32.17 -0.10 2.66
CA THR A 527 -31.81 1.26 2.32
C THR A 527 -32.19 1.53 0.87
N VAL A 528 -32.85 2.66 0.59
CA VAL A 528 -33.20 3.08 -0.77
C VAL A 528 -32.50 4.39 -1.10
N PHE A 529 -32.02 4.48 -2.33
CA PHE A 529 -31.32 5.64 -2.86
C PHE A 529 -32.08 6.23 -4.04
N MET A 530 -32.19 7.55 -4.05
CA MET A 530 -32.46 8.32 -5.27
C MET A 530 -31.14 8.96 -5.68
N LEU A 531 -30.70 8.70 -6.92
CA LEU A 531 -29.40 9.14 -7.43
C LEU A 531 -29.56 10.13 -8.58
N ASP A 532 -28.59 11.02 -8.75
CA ASP A 532 -28.43 11.77 -10.00
C ASP A 532 -27.74 10.93 -11.10
N ALA A 533 -27.51 11.52 -12.27
CA ALA A 533 -26.84 10.84 -13.38
C ALA A 533 -25.36 10.51 -13.11
N ASN A 534 -24.73 11.14 -12.12
CA ASN A 534 -23.34 10.92 -11.72
C ASN A 534 -23.22 9.91 -10.56
N GLY A 535 -24.35 9.40 -10.04
CA GLY A 535 -24.37 8.47 -8.91
C GLY A 535 -24.36 9.15 -7.54
N ASN A 536 -24.54 10.47 -7.46
CA ASN A 536 -24.66 11.19 -6.20
C ASN A 536 -26.03 10.91 -5.55
N ALA A 537 -26.05 10.60 -4.25
CA ALA A 537 -27.29 10.36 -3.52
C ALA A 537 -28.05 11.67 -3.25
N LEU A 538 -29.14 11.87 -3.99
CA LEU A 538 -30.12 12.93 -3.76
C LEU A 538 -31.00 12.64 -2.55
N THR A 539 -31.34 11.38 -2.32
CA THR A 539 -32.07 10.95 -1.12
C THR A 539 -31.57 9.58 -0.68
N THR A 540 -31.45 9.38 0.63
CA THR A 540 -31.15 8.08 1.25
C THR A 540 -32.14 7.85 2.38
N GLN A 541 -32.80 6.69 2.39
CA GLN A 541 -33.73 6.30 3.45
C GLN A 541 -33.41 4.90 3.94
N ILE A 542 -33.23 4.76 5.24
CA ILE A 542 -32.93 3.48 5.91
C ILE A 542 -34.18 3.08 6.68
N TYR A 543 -34.75 1.93 6.36
CA TYR A 543 -35.92 1.34 6.99
C TYR A 543 -35.52 0.16 7.86
N GLN A 544 -36.01 0.13 9.11
CA GLN A 544 -35.68 -0.92 10.08
C GLN A 544 -36.92 -1.64 10.64
N HIS A 545 -38.12 -1.26 10.23
CA HIS A 545 -39.34 -1.94 10.66
C HIS A 545 -40.37 -2.01 9.51
N PRO A 546 -41.05 -3.17 9.31
CA PRO A 546 -42.07 -3.38 8.27
C PRO A 546 -43.41 -2.68 8.59
N GLY A 547 -43.38 -1.61 9.39
CA GLY A 547 -44.62 -0.92 9.76
C GLY A 547 -45.64 -1.73 10.54
N THR A 548 -46.90 -1.36 10.35
CA THR A 548 -48.09 -1.89 11.03
C THR A 548 -48.69 -3.11 10.34
N ASP A 549 -48.54 -3.23 9.02
CA ASP A 549 -49.04 -4.39 8.27
C ASP A 549 -48.11 -5.61 8.37
N GLY A 550 -46.88 -5.41 8.85
CA GLY A 550 -45.88 -6.45 9.06
C GLY A 550 -45.24 -6.95 7.76
N ALA A 551 -45.50 -6.29 6.63
CA ALA A 551 -44.89 -6.55 5.34
C ALA A 551 -43.82 -5.50 5.05
N TRP A 552 -42.69 -5.93 4.48
CA TRP A 552 -41.64 -5.00 4.05
C TRP A 552 -41.94 -4.43 2.66
N PHE A 553 -41.35 -3.28 2.37
CA PHE A 553 -41.46 -2.54 1.10
C PHE A 553 -42.85 -1.97 0.85
N THR A 554 -43.54 -1.58 1.92
CA THR A 554 -44.87 -1.00 1.91
C THR A 554 -44.85 0.47 2.33
N ALA A 555 -46.00 1.13 2.17
CA ALA A 555 -46.14 2.56 2.48
C ALA A 555 -46.16 2.87 3.99
N ASP A 556 -46.18 1.87 4.86
CA ASP A 556 -46.14 2.03 6.32
C ASP A 556 -44.82 1.57 6.95
N ASP A 557 -43.86 1.09 6.16
CA ASP A 557 -42.48 0.89 6.64
C ASP A 557 -41.97 2.13 7.37
N ILE A 558 -41.29 1.93 8.49
CA ILE A 558 -40.83 3.01 9.36
C ILE A 558 -39.35 3.25 9.08
N PRO A 559 -38.97 4.42 8.53
CA PRO A 559 -37.58 4.76 8.37
C PRO A 559 -36.97 5.06 9.74
N GLN A 560 -35.74 4.60 9.93
CA GLN A 560 -34.89 4.98 11.06
C GLN A 560 -34.21 6.33 10.78
N THR A 561 -33.81 6.53 9.53
CA THR A 561 -33.06 7.72 9.13
C THR A 561 -33.40 8.06 7.69
N ALA A 562 -33.61 9.34 7.42
CA ALA A 562 -33.82 9.86 6.09
C ALA A 562 -32.89 11.04 5.86
N SER A 563 -32.21 11.09 4.72
CA SER A 563 -31.29 12.16 4.35
C SER A 563 -31.52 12.62 2.92
N VAL A 564 -31.31 13.90 2.67
CA VAL A 564 -31.46 14.52 1.34
C VAL A 564 -30.19 15.28 0.99
N GLY A 565 -29.60 14.90 -0.14
CA GLY A 565 -28.43 15.53 -0.73
C GLY A 565 -28.80 16.72 -1.62
N VAL A 566 -27.98 17.78 -1.58
CA VAL A 566 -28.09 18.94 -2.47
C VAL A 566 -26.86 19.03 -3.35
N ILE A 567 -27.07 19.07 -4.66
CA ILE A 567 -26.01 19.07 -5.67
C ILE A 567 -25.87 20.45 -6.30
N SER A 568 -24.63 20.88 -6.49
CA SER A 568 -24.29 22.06 -7.29
C SER A 568 -23.30 21.65 -8.39
N GLY A 569 -23.68 21.82 -9.66
CA GLY A 569 -22.93 21.26 -10.77
C GLY A 569 -22.96 19.73 -10.74
N THR A 570 -21.79 19.10 -10.59
CA THR A 570 -21.62 17.64 -10.50
C THR A 570 -21.32 17.14 -9.10
N HIS A 571 -21.26 18.03 -8.10
CA HIS A 571 -20.79 17.70 -6.75
C HIS A 571 -21.89 17.86 -5.70
N LEU A 572 -21.89 16.94 -4.74
CA LEU A 572 -22.74 17.02 -3.56
C LEU A 572 -22.19 18.10 -2.61
N THR A 573 -22.98 19.14 -2.35
CA THR A 573 -22.55 20.26 -1.49
C THR A 573 -23.10 20.17 -0.07
N HIS A 574 -24.26 19.54 0.09
CA HIS A 574 -24.91 19.38 1.39
C HIS A 574 -25.61 18.04 1.49
N ILE A 575 -25.74 17.52 2.71
CA ILE A 575 -26.67 16.45 3.09
C ILE A 575 -27.42 16.92 4.34
N ALA A 576 -28.74 17.06 4.26
CA ALA A 576 -29.60 17.23 5.42
C ALA A 576 -30.06 15.86 5.91
N THR A 577 -29.89 15.56 7.20
CA THR A 577 -30.45 14.36 7.85
C THR A 577 -31.62 14.74 8.72
N TYR A 578 -32.72 14.01 8.61
CA TYR A 578 -34.00 14.30 9.25
C TYR A 578 -34.31 13.34 10.40
N SER A 579 -35.23 13.77 11.27
CA SER A 579 -35.99 12.91 12.19
C SER A 579 -37.48 13.13 11.99
N SER A 580 -38.31 12.19 12.44
CA SER A 580 -39.78 12.18 12.29
C SER A 580 -40.54 13.25 13.06
N GLY A 581 -39.88 14.30 13.52
CA GLY A 581 -40.54 15.37 14.26
C GLY A 581 -41.17 14.93 15.57
N ALA A 582 -42.24 15.62 15.97
CA ALA A 582 -42.89 15.43 17.26
C ALA A 582 -44.01 14.39 17.22
N ASP A 583 -44.60 14.14 16.05
CA ASP A 583 -45.67 13.16 15.87
C ASP A 583 -45.18 11.75 15.53
N PHE A 584 -43.86 11.58 15.40
CA PHE A 584 -43.18 10.34 15.02
C PHE A 584 -43.60 9.78 13.65
N THR A 585 -44.26 10.61 12.84
CA THR A 585 -44.70 10.28 11.48
C THR A 585 -43.74 10.92 10.50
N TRP A 586 -43.07 10.08 9.70
CA TRP A 586 -42.15 10.57 8.69
C TRP A 586 -42.86 11.10 7.45
N PHE A 587 -42.16 11.98 6.72
CA PHE A 587 -42.52 12.53 5.41
C PHE A 587 -43.69 13.51 5.45
N ASN A 588 -43.71 14.35 6.48
CA ASN A 588 -44.71 15.39 6.69
C ASN A 588 -44.02 16.75 6.91
N ALA A 589 -44.78 17.75 7.38
CA ALA A 589 -44.28 19.11 7.55
C ALA A 589 -43.53 19.34 8.87
N ASP A 590 -43.62 18.44 9.86
CA ASP A 590 -42.92 18.55 11.14
C ASP A 590 -41.63 17.72 11.22
N ASP A 591 -41.26 16.99 10.16
CA ASP A 591 -39.91 16.44 10.01
C ASP A 591 -38.86 17.55 10.15
N VAL A 592 -37.98 17.41 11.14
CA VAL A 592 -36.93 18.40 11.41
C VAL A 592 -35.57 17.87 10.98
N VAL A 593 -34.76 18.75 10.38
CA VAL A 593 -33.34 18.47 10.14
C VAL A 593 -32.64 18.37 11.50
N THR A 594 -31.98 17.24 11.75
CA THR A 594 -31.19 16.98 12.96
C THR A 594 -29.71 17.20 12.75
N SER A 595 -29.23 17.12 11.50
CA SER A 595 -27.85 17.45 11.17
C SER A 595 -27.68 17.84 9.71
N TRP A 596 -26.64 18.63 9.44
CA TRP A 596 -26.14 18.90 8.11
C TRP A 596 -24.73 18.40 7.93
N ASN A 597 -24.45 17.75 6.80
CA ASN A 597 -23.09 17.64 6.30
C ASN A 597 -22.90 18.64 5.16
N TYR A 598 -21.81 19.39 5.17
CA TYR A 598 -21.44 20.39 4.18
C TYR A 598 -20.12 20.01 3.53
N PHE A 599 -20.04 20.15 2.21
CA PHE A 599 -18.86 19.85 1.43
C PHE A 599 -18.45 21.07 0.61
N SER A 600 -17.17 21.44 0.69
CA SER A 600 -16.56 22.43 -0.19
C SER A 600 -15.52 21.76 -1.09
N TYR A 601 -15.35 22.33 -2.29
CA TYR A 601 -14.44 21.82 -3.30
C TYR A 601 -13.56 22.94 -3.81
N ASP A 602 -12.35 22.60 -4.24
CA ASP A 602 -11.47 23.53 -4.92
C ASP A 602 -11.89 23.76 -6.39
N ALA A 603 -11.18 24.66 -7.07
CA ALA A 603 -11.46 24.97 -8.47
C ALA A 603 -11.27 23.79 -9.45
N ALA A 604 -10.56 22.74 -9.03
CA ALA A 604 -10.37 21.50 -9.78
C ALA A 604 -11.42 20.43 -9.43
N GLY A 605 -12.37 20.73 -8.53
CA GLY A 605 -13.41 19.79 -8.08
C GLY A 605 -12.96 18.81 -7.01
N ARG A 606 -11.80 19.02 -6.38
CA ARG A 606 -11.31 18.15 -5.29
C ARG A 606 -11.90 18.61 -3.96
N SER A 607 -12.33 17.68 -3.11
CA SER A 607 -12.89 18.01 -1.79
C SER A 607 -11.85 18.74 -0.93
N GLN A 608 -12.23 19.88 -0.38
CA GLN A 608 -11.41 20.67 0.54
C GLN A 608 -11.86 20.53 1.98
N LEU A 609 -13.17 20.61 2.23
CA LEU A 609 -13.75 20.56 3.55
C LEU A 609 -14.95 19.60 3.53
N ALA A 610 -15.01 18.72 4.52
CA ALA A 610 -16.19 17.94 4.85
C ALA A 610 -16.58 18.24 6.30
N ALA A 611 -17.59 19.07 6.48
CA ALA A 611 -18.07 19.53 7.78
C ALA A 611 -19.39 18.84 8.16
N SER A 612 -19.58 18.58 9.44
CA SER A 612 -20.79 18.03 10.04
C SER A 612 -21.27 18.94 11.16
N HIS A 613 -22.55 19.33 11.11
CA HIS A 613 -23.25 20.15 12.10
C HIS A 613 -24.38 19.31 12.68
N THR A 614 -24.33 18.96 13.97
CA THR A 614 -25.25 17.99 14.61
C THR A 614 -26.14 18.58 15.71
N GLY A 615 -26.03 19.88 15.96
CA GLY A 615 -26.95 20.61 16.83
C GLY A 615 -27.04 22.06 16.38
N ILE A 616 -28.26 22.55 16.16
CA ILE A 616 -28.61 23.87 15.59
C ILE A 616 -28.36 25.06 16.54
N GLY A 617 -27.61 24.85 17.60
CA GLY A 617 -27.41 25.85 18.64
C GLY A 617 -28.67 26.29 19.38
N VAL A 618 -28.54 27.39 20.12
CA VAL A 618 -29.57 28.05 20.92
C VAL A 618 -30.40 29.02 20.07
N ASP A 619 -29.83 29.58 19.01
CA ASP A 619 -30.53 30.51 18.13
C ASP A 619 -31.52 29.84 17.16
N GLY A 620 -31.40 28.52 16.99
CA GLY A 620 -32.26 27.72 16.12
C GLY A 620 -32.00 27.96 14.63
N ILE A 621 -30.81 28.44 14.27
CA ILE A 621 -30.38 28.69 12.90
C ILE A 621 -29.14 27.83 12.60
N TRP A 622 -29.18 27.03 11.54
CA TRP A 622 -28.01 26.25 11.13
C TRP A 622 -26.90 27.11 10.54
N PHE A 623 -25.66 26.64 10.70
CA PHE A 623 -24.41 27.24 10.26
C PHE A 623 -24.06 28.55 10.97
N THR A 624 -24.36 28.61 12.27
CA THR A 624 -23.99 29.69 13.17
C THR A 624 -22.92 29.21 14.17
N ALA A 625 -22.37 30.15 14.93
CA ALA A 625 -21.26 29.89 15.85
C ALA A 625 -21.65 29.03 17.07
N ASP A 626 -22.94 28.92 17.39
CA ASP A 626 -23.46 28.12 18.50
C ASP A 626 -23.83 26.69 18.09
N ASP A 627 -23.63 26.33 16.81
CA ASP A 627 -23.77 24.96 16.36
C ASP A 627 -22.71 24.02 16.97
N ILE A 628 -23.10 22.75 17.16
CA ILE A 628 -22.11 21.68 17.38
C ILE A 628 -21.59 21.25 16.01
N ALA A 629 -20.39 21.71 15.67
CA ALA A 629 -19.78 21.50 14.36
C ALA A 629 -18.43 20.79 14.45
N SER A 630 -18.11 19.96 13.47
CA SER A 630 -16.77 19.37 13.28
C SER A 630 -16.47 19.26 11.79
N ALA A 631 -15.21 19.24 11.37
CA ALA A 631 -14.86 19.09 9.97
C ALA A 631 -13.53 18.37 9.74
N ALA A 632 -13.40 17.73 8.60
CA ALA A 632 -12.12 17.28 8.05
C ALA A 632 -11.71 18.25 6.93
N LEU A 633 -10.49 18.76 7.01
CA LEU A 633 -9.88 19.66 6.02
C LEU A 633 -8.77 18.91 5.27
N THR A 634 -8.79 19.02 3.95
CA THR A 634 -7.76 18.48 3.05
C THR A 634 -7.46 19.51 1.97
N LEU A 635 -6.30 20.15 2.02
CA LEU A 635 -5.89 21.10 0.98
C LEU A 635 -4.94 20.45 -0.01
N HIS A 636 -5.06 20.80 -1.28
CA HIS A 636 -4.27 20.24 -2.35
C HIS A 636 -3.43 21.31 -3.05
N ASP A 637 -2.23 20.94 -3.51
CA ASP A 637 -1.44 21.76 -4.43
C ASP A 637 -2.01 21.75 -5.87
N ALA A 638 -1.33 22.45 -6.78
CA ALA A 638 -1.71 22.49 -8.20
C ALA A 638 -1.53 21.15 -8.93
N ALA A 639 -0.72 20.23 -8.39
CA ALA A 639 -0.41 18.94 -9.00
C ALA A 639 -1.38 17.83 -8.55
N GLY A 640 -2.14 18.00 -7.46
CA GLY A 640 -2.99 16.93 -6.93
C GLY A 640 -2.66 16.49 -5.52
N ASN A 641 -1.52 16.90 -4.97
CA ASN A 641 -1.01 16.34 -3.72
C ASN A 641 -1.63 17.05 -2.53
N VAL A 642 -1.95 16.29 -1.48
CA VAL A 642 -2.50 16.83 -0.23
C VAL A 642 -1.40 17.55 0.53
N VAL A 643 -1.45 18.87 0.65
CA VAL A 643 -0.43 19.68 1.35
C VAL A 643 -0.80 20.01 2.79
N VAL A 644 -2.08 19.95 3.15
CA VAL A 644 -2.55 20.15 4.54
C VAL A 644 -3.65 19.17 4.84
N THR A 645 -3.60 18.56 6.02
CA THR A 645 -4.74 17.84 6.62
C THR A 645 -5.03 18.37 8.01
N ALA A 646 -6.31 18.52 8.37
CA ALA A 646 -6.69 18.92 9.72
C ALA A 646 -8.03 18.32 10.15
N ALA A 647 -8.20 18.14 11.46
CA ALA A 647 -9.48 17.85 12.09
C ALA A 647 -9.91 19.07 12.90
N LEU A 648 -11.04 19.67 12.49
CA LEU A 648 -11.64 20.84 13.10
C LEU A 648 -12.79 20.37 14.03
N ALA A 649 -12.88 20.97 15.21
CA ALA A 649 -13.85 20.68 16.25
C ALA A 649 -14.91 21.80 16.43
N GLY A 650 -14.90 22.82 15.57
CA GLY A 650 -15.89 23.88 15.54
C GLY A 650 -15.42 25.10 14.72
N THR A 651 -16.39 25.87 14.22
CA THR A 651 -16.22 27.08 13.37
C THR A 651 -15.80 28.34 14.13
N GLY A 652 -15.52 28.25 15.43
CA GLY A 652 -15.24 29.44 16.24
C GLY A 652 -16.46 30.34 16.46
N LEU A 653 -16.20 31.59 16.88
CA LEU A 653 -17.20 32.59 17.21
C LEU A 653 -17.78 33.31 15.99
N ASP A 654 -17.06 33.31 14.86
CA ASP A 654 -17.52 33.97 13.64
C ASP A 654 -18.38 33.09 12.73
N GLY A 655 -18.52 31.80 13.08
CA GLY A 655 -19.35 30.83 12.37
C GLY A 655 -18.80 30.40 11.01
N LYS A 656 -17.53 30.69 10.72
CA LYS A 656 -16.87 30.35 9.46
C LYS A 656 -15.81 29.30 9.72
N TRP A 657 -15.61 28.42 8.75
CA TRP A 657 -14.45 27.53 8.75
C TRP A 657 -13.23 28.27 8.21
N LEU A 658 -12.04 27.83 8.60
CA LEU A 658 -10.76 28.34 8.12
C LEU A 658 -10.54 29.82 8.47
N THR A 659 -10.92 30.19 9.69
CA THR A 659 -10.73 31.48 10.32
C THR A 659 -9.90 31.31 11.60
N ALA A 660 -9.40 32.43 12.12
CA ALA A 660 -8.42 32.43 13.21
C ALA A 660 -8.96 31.83 14.53
N ASP A 661 -10.28 31.86 14.69
CA ASP A 661 -11.02 31.42 15.87
C ASP A 661 -11.54 29.99 15.79
N ASP A 662 -11.27 29.26 14.70
CA ASP A 662 -11.57 27.83 14.60
C ASP A 662 -11.02 27.05 15.81
N LEU A 663 -11.81 26.08 16.23
CA LEU A 663 -11.40 25.09 17.23
C LEU A 663 -10.78 23.91 16.48
N MET A 664 -9.50 23.64 16.72
CA MET A 664 -8.82 22.47 16.16
C MET A 664 -8.94 21.30 17.13
N GLY A 665 -9.25 20.11 16.62
CA GLY A 665 -9.36 18.91 17.43
C GLY A 665 -8.02 18.49 18.02
N THR A 666 -7.02 18.27 17.14
CA THR A 666 -5.65 17.88 17.54
C THR A 666 -4.57 18.76 16.91
N GLY A 667 -4.94 19.72 16.06
CA GLY A 667 -4.03 20.50 15.23
C GLY A 667 -4.12 20.11 13.74
N TYR A 668 -3.12 20.47 12.94
CA TYR A 668 -3.03 20.14 11.51
C TYR A 668 -1.70 19.47 11.15
N THR A 669 -1.62 18.86 9.97
CA THR A 669 -0.38 18.33 9.42
C THR A 669 -0.06 19.03 8.11
N LEU A 670 1.16 19.57 8.00
CA LEU A 670 1.72 20.09 6.77
C LEU A 670 2.47 18.97 6.04
N LEU A 671 2.24 18.85 4.75
CA LEU A 671 2.82 17.83 3.88
C LEU A 671 3.46 18.54 2.68
N ALA A 672 4.63 18.07 2.25
CA ALA A 672 5.28 18.57 1.04
C ALA A 672 5.68 17.41 0.12
N TYR A 673 5.73 17.71 -1.17
CA TYR A 673 6.01 16.74 -2.24
C TYR A 673 7.02 17.33 -3.23
N GLN A 674 7.84 16.47 -3.83
CA GLN A 674 8.60 16.83 -5.02
C GLN A 674 7.74 16.72 -6.29
N ALA A 675 8.26 17.18 -7.44
CA ALA A 675 7.51 17.27 -8.70
C ALA A 675 6.89 15.93 -9.18
N GLN A 676 7.43 14.80 -8.75
CA GLN A 676 6.95 13.45 -9.07
C GLN A 676 5.81 12.95 -8.15
N GLY A 677 5.33 13.76 -7.21
CA GLY A 677 4.29 13.36 -6.26
C GLY A 677 4.78 12.48 -5.10
N LEU A 678 6.09 12.49 -4.83
CA LEU A 678 6.69 11.77 -3.69
C LEU A 678 6.79 12.70 -2.49
N GLN A 679 6.29 12.23 -1.34
CA GLN A 679 6.19 13.03 -0.12
C GLN A 679 7.56 13.24 0.54
N THR A 680 8.03 14.49 0.57
CA THR A 680 9.32 14.88 1.14
C THR A 680 9.23 15.36 2.59
N LEU A 681 8.03 15.69 3.09
CA LEU A 681 7.86 16.29 4.41
C LEU A 681 6.55 15.90 5.08
N ASN A 682 6.58 15.79 6.41
CA ASN A 682 5.40 15.64 7.27
C ASN A 682 5.64 16.34 8.61
N ILE A 683 4.95 17.45 8.84
CA ILE A 683 5.04 18.23 10.08
C ILE A 683 3.65 18.36 10.70
N PRO A 684 3.33 17.57 11.74
CA PRO A 684 2.18 17.85 12.60
C PRO A 684 2.42 19.11 13.42
N PHE A 685 1.40 19.96 13.55
CA PHE A 685 1.34 21.14 14.40
C PHE A 685 0.28 20.95 15.46
N THR A 686 0.60 21.28 16.72
CA THR A 686 -0.25 21.01 17.88
C THR A 686 -0.59 22.26 18.69
N GLY A 687 -0.09 23.45 18.31
CA GLY A 687 -0.48 24.72 18.95
C GLY A 687 -0.46 25.93 18.01
N LYS A 688 -1.29 26.94 18.30
CA LYS A 688 -1.50 28.19 17.54
C LYS A 688 -0.33 29.21 17.55
N GLY A 689 0.82 28.85 18.10
CA GLY A 689 1.90 29.82 18.27
C GLY A 689 1.61 30.98 19.23
N ALA A 690 2.31 32.09 19.01
CA ALA A 690 2.29 33.30 19.83
C ALA A 690 1.20 34.31 19.42
N ASP A 691 0.79 34.32 18.15
CA ASP A 691 -0.30 35.16 17.65
C ASP A 691 -1.69 34.60 17.98
N GLY A 692 -1.75 33.34 18.41
CA GLY A 692 -2.98 32.68 18.84
C GLY A 692 -3.91 32.34 17.69
N LEU A 693 -3.39 32.27 16.46
CA LEU A 693 -4.11 31.90 15.25
C LEU A 693 -3.52 30.59 14.69
N TRP A 694 -4.35 29.78 14.03
CA TRP A 694 -3.85 28.62 13.29
C TRP A 694 -3.48 29.00 11.86
N PHE A 695 -2.65 28.18 11.23
CA PHE A 695 -2.15 28.34 9.87
C PHE A 695 -1.30 29.60 9.69
N THR A 696 -0.59 29.98 10.75
CA THR A 696 0.34 31.11 10.78
C THR A 696 1.77 30.59 10.90
N ALA A 697 2.73 31.51 10.79
CA ALA A 697 4.13 31.11 10.72
C ALA A 697 4.68 30.64 12.06
N ASP A 698 4.06 31.05 13.16
CA ASP A 698 4.50 30.78 14.53
C ASP A 698 3.78 29.59 15.17
N ASP A 699 2.93 28.87 14.41
CA ASP A 699 2.34 27.62 14.85
C ASP A 699 3.39 26.65 15.40
N VAL A 700 3.06 25.99 16.50
CA VAL A 700 3.96 25.11 17.25
C VAL A 700 3.91 23.70 16.65
N PRO A 701 5.01 23.19 16.07
CA PRO A 701 5.06 21.81 15.60
C PRO A 701 5.00 20.83 16.77
N ALA A 702 4.52 19.62 16.52
CA ALA A 702 4.54 18.54 17.50
C ALA A 702 5.99 18.16 17.85
N ALA A 703 6.14 17.41 18.94
CA ALA A 703 7.43 16.94 19.42
C ALA A 703 8.18 16.03 18.44
N ALA A 704 7.54 15.54 17.37
CA ALA A 704 8.22 14.80 16.32
C ALA A 704 7.63 15.11 14.93
N TYR A 705 8.51 15.28 13.96
CA TYR A 705 8.19 15.41 12.53
C TYR A 705 9.32 14.81 11.70
N TRP A 706 9.09 14.61 10.39
CA TRP A 706 10.09 14.00 9.53
C TRP A 706 10.20 14.62 8.14
N ALA A 707 11.38 14.46 7.54
CA ALA A 707 11.68 14.80 6.15
C ALA A 707 12.30 13.59 5.42
N ARG A 708 12.11 13.50 4.10
CA ARG A 708 12.63 12.42 3.24
C ARG A 708 13.31 12.97 2.00
N THR A 709 14.29 12.21 1.50
CA THR A 709 14.92 12.43 0.20
C THR A 709 14.72 11.25 -0.72
N TYR A 710 14.70 11.53 -2.02
CA TYR A 710 14.55 10.55 -3.09
C TYR A 710 15.64 10.73 -4.14
N ASP A 711 15.98 9.66 -4.85
CA ASP A 711 16.78 9.74 -6.07
C ASP A 711 15.94 10.15 -7.29
N ALA A 712 16.60 10.29 -8.45
CA ALA A 712 15.94 10.68 -9.70
C ALA A 712 14.91 9.66 -10.22
N ASN A 713 14.98 8.41 -9.77
CA ASN A 713 14.04 7.34 -10.12
C ASN A 713 12.87 7.25 -9.13
N GLY A 714 12.88 8.07 -8.08
CA GLY A 714 11.83 8.11 -7.08
C GLY A 714 11.99 7.12 -5.93
N PHE A 715 13.17 6.50 -5.78
CA PHE A 715 13.43 5.65 -4.63
C PHE A 715 13.93 6.47 -3.44
N GLN A 716 13.47 6.15 -2.24
CA GLN A 716 13.86 6.86 -1.01
C GLN A 716 15.35 6.63 -0.71
N THR A 717 16.10 7.72 -0.56
CA THR A 717 17.53 7.72 -0.22
C THR A 717 17.80 8.14 1.21
N GLY A 718 16.82 8.75 1.89
CA GLY A 718 16.97 9.16 3.28
C GLY A 718 15.66 9.49 3.98
N GLU A 719 15.70 9.46 5.32
CA GLU A 719 14.67 9.95 6.24
C GLU A 719 15.35 10.62 7.43
N PHE A 720 14.80 11.73 7.91
CA PHE A 720 15.28 12.47 9.06
C PHE A 720 14.09 12.69 9.98
N VAL A 721 14.17 12.26 11.23
CA VAL A 721 13.15 12.49 12.26
C VAL A 721 13.70 13.51 13.24
N PHE A 722 12.92 14.53 13.54
CA PHE A 722 13.29 15.63 14.43
C PHE A 722 12.56 15.49 15.76
N ASN A 723 13.15 15.99 16.85
CA ASN A 723 12.54 16.00 18.19
C ASN A 723 11.87 17.36 18.51
N GLY A 724 11.07 17.87 17.56
CA GLY A 724 10.41 19.17 17.68
C GLY A 724 11.27 20.32 17.15
N ALA A 725 10.67 21.51 17.09
CA ALA A 725 11.35 22.70 16.62
C ALA A 725 12.46 23.14 17.58
N GLY A 726 13.50 23.74 17.00
CA GLY A 726 14.62 24.35 17.69
C GLY A 726 14.22 25.58 18.51
N ALA A 727 15.24 26.34 18.92
CA ALA A 727 15.09 27.55 19.72
C ALA A 727 14.29 28.66 19.01
N ASP A 728 14.25 28.69 17.68
CA ASP A 728 13.46 29.64 16.91
C ASP A 728 11.97 29.26 16.79
N GLY A 729 11.60 28.06 17.24
CA GLY A 729 10.22 27.55 17.20
C GLY A 729 9.71 27.24 15.80
N GLN A 730 10.56 27.32 14.77
CA GLN A 730 10.22 26.99 13.38
C GLN A 730 10.69 25.56 13.07
N PRO A 731 9.91 24.76 12.36
CA PRO A 731 10.36 23.44 11.92
C PRO A 731 11.24 23.54 10.65
N ILE A 732 12.11 22.55 10.50
CA ILE A 732 13.12 22.39 9.44
C ILE A 732 14.10 23.58 9.38
N THR A 733 14.56 24.04 10.54
CA THR A 733 15.59 25.09 10.69
C THR A 733 16.91 24.50 11.20
N ALA A 734 17.97 25.30 11.17
CA ALA A 734 19.32 24.82 11.46
C ALA A 734 19.55 24.48 12.94
N ASP A 735 18.67 24.94 13.82
CA ASP A 735 18.67 24.68 15.25
C ASP A 735 17.76 23.51 15.66
N ASP A 736 17.08 22.89 14.70
CA ASP A 736 16.36 21.65 14.94
C ASP A 736 17.29 20.49 15.22
N THR A 737 16.85 19.66 16.17
CA THR A 737 17.61 18.52 16.65
C THR A 737 17.08 17.24 16.00
N VAL A 738 17.92 16.54 15.23
CA VAL A 738 17.56 15.27 14.58
C VAL A 738 17.62 14.14 15.62
N SER A 739 16.47 13.53 15.90
CA SER A 739 16.34 12.42 16.84
C SER A 739 16.91 11.12 16.29
N SER A 740 16.63 10.87 15.01
CA SER A 740 17.11 9.71 14.27
C SER A 740 17.11 10.00 12.77
N TYR A 741 17.93 9.26 12.05
CA TYR A 741 17.98 9.34 10.61
C TYR A 741 18.14 7.94 10.00
N LEU A 742 17.64 7.80 8.78
CA LEU A 742 17.82 6.68 7.88
C LEU A 742 18.55 7.18 6.64
N MET A 743 19.62 6.50 6.24
CA MET A 743 20.27 6.72 4.95
C MET A 743 20.28 5.43 4.15
N LEU A 744 19.90 5.50 2.88
CA LEU A 744 19.84 4.37 1.97
C LEU A 744 20.73 4.61 0.75
N LYS A 745 21.52 3.59 0.41
CA LYS A 745 22.19 3.49 -0.88
C LYS A 745 21.51 2.41 -1.69
N LEU A 746 21.16 2.73 -2.93
CA LEU A 746 20.39 1.87 -3.82
C LEU A 746 21.18 1.56 -5.10
N ASP A 747 20.92 0.42 -5.71
CA ASP A 747 21.38 0.12 -7.07
C ASP A 747 20.48 0.78 -8.12
N ALA A 748 20.84 0.66 -9.41
CA ALA A 748 20.08 1.25 -10.52
C ALA A 748 18.65 0.68 -10.66
N SER A 749 18.34 -0.46 -10.03
CA SER A 749 17.02 -1.09 -10.02
C SER A 749 16.20 -0.75 -8.76
N GLY A 750 16.75 0.09 -7.86
CA GLY A 750 16.11 0.45 -6.59
C GLY A 750 16.28 -0.57 -5.48
N ASN A 751 17.09 -1.62 -5.67
CA ASN A 751 17.37 -2.54 -4.57
C ASN A 751 18.34 -1.89 -3.59
N ARG A 752 18.09 -2.10 -2.30
CA ARG A 752 18.94 -1.59 -1.23
C ARG A 752 20.30 -2.30 -1.21
N ILE A 753 21.37 -1.53 -1.39
CA ILE A 753 22.76 -1.98 -1.25
C ILE A 753 23.41 -1.51 0.08
N ALA A 754 22.88 -0.46 0.69
CA ALA A 754 23.32 -0.05 2.04
C ALA A 754 22.20 0.62 2.83
N ARG A 755 22.28 0.51 4.16
CA ARG A 755 21.37 1.12 5.12
C ARG A 755 22.16 1.60 6.34
N VAL A 756 21.89 2.83 6.76
CA VAL A 756 22.30 3.35 8.07
C VAL A 756 21.08 3.83 8.82
N ASP A 757 20.90 3.31 10.03
CA ASP A 757 20.03 3.85 11.06
C ASP A 757 20.91 4.43 12.16
N GLY A 758 20.76 5.72 12.45
CA GLY A 758 21.55 6.40 13.47
C GLY A 758 20.74 7.41 14.27
N THR A 759 21.22 7.72 15.47
CA THR A 759 20.83 8.89 16.24
C THR A 759 21.96 9.90 16.23
N GLN A 760 21.65 11.17 16.47
CA GLN A 760 22.69 12.16 16.73
C GLN A 760 23.61 11.74 17.89
N GLY A 761 24.86 12.17 17.79
CA GLY A 761 25.89 11.98 18.81
C GLY A 761 25.71 12.81 20.08
N ALA A 762 26.74 12.83 20.91
CA ALA A 762 26.82 13.59 22.15
C ALA A 762 26.84 15.12 21.92
N ASP A 763 27.26 15.57 20.75
CA ASP A 763 27.27 16.99 20.36
C ASP A 763 25.89 17.52 19.94
N GLY A 764 24.90 16.63 19.77
CA GLY A 764 23.53 16.98 19.39
C GLY A 764 23.39 17.47 17.95
N ILE A 765 24.39 17.21 17.10
CA ILE A 765 24.37 17.54 15.67
C ILE A 765 24.37 16.21 14.90
N ALA A 766 23.32 15.94 14.13
CA ALA A 766 23.37 14.76 13.27
C ALA A 766 24.41 14.92 12.17
N PHE A 767 24.95 13.78 11.75
CA PHE A 767 25.99 13.63 10.74
C PHE A 767 27.38 14.10 11.18
N THR A 768 27.70 13.96 12.46
CA THR A 768 29.03 14.22 13.01
C THR A 768 29.74 12.92 13.40
N GLY A 769 31.02 13.02 13.78
CA GLY A 769 31.87 11.86 14.04
C GLY A 769 31.50 11.09 15.32
N ASP A 770 30.62 11.64 16.15
CA ASP A 770 30.15 11.06 17.41
C ASP A 770 28.73 10.49 17.33
N ASP A 771 28.09 10.51 16.15
CA ASP A 771 26.84 9.79 15.91
C ASP A 771 26.98 8.30 16.24
N VAL A 772 25.98 7.75 16.92
CA VAL A 772 25.93 6.32 17.27
C VAL A 772 25.00 5.60 16.29
N PRO A 773 25.52 4.88 15.27
CA PRO A 773 24.70 4.00 14.47
C PRO A 773 24.26 2.81 15.33
N TYR A 774 22.95 2.61 15.51
CA TYR A 774 22.42 1.40 16.13
C TYR A 774 22.05 0.33 15.09
N GLY A 775 22.16 0.65 13.80
CA GLY A 775 22.10 -0.32 12.71
C GLY A 775 22.78 0.21 11.44
N TYR A 776 24.03 -0.18 11.18
CA TYR A 776 24.65 -0.01 9.87
C TYR A 776 24.82 -1.36 9.21
N SER A 777 24.23 -1.54 8.02
CA SER A 777 24.44 -2.73 7.21
C SER A 777 24.64 -2.36 5.75
N MET A 778 25.72 -2.84 5.16
CA MET A 778 25.91 -2.89 3.72
C MET A 778 25.67 -4.31 3.23
N ALA A 779 24.69 -4.47 2.36
CA ALA A 779 24.59 -5.64 1.51
C ALA A 779 25.27 -5.27 0.19
N LEU A 780 26.55 -5.62 0.04
CA LEU A 780 27.21 -5.50 -1.26
C LEU A 780 26.48 -6.43 -2.22
N GLY A 781 25.53 -5.86 -2.96
CA GLY A 781 24.57 -6.57 -3.77
C GLY A 781 25.18 -6.94 -5.12
N ILE A 782 25.43 -8.22 -5.30
CA ILE A 782 24.86 -8.93 -6.44
C ILE A 782 24.06 -10.07 -5.83
N LYS A 783 22.84 -10.35 -6.27
CA LYS A 783 22.06 -11.52 -5.80
C LYS A 783 22.72 -12.88 -6.09
N SER A 784 23.92 -12.89 -6.68
CA SER A 784 24.83 -14.02 -6.83
C SER A 784 26.02 -14.02 -5.86
N ALA A 785 26.28 -12.94 -5.12
CA ALA A 785 27.31 -12.86 -4.09
C ALA A 785 26.95 -11.78 -3.06
N GLY A 786 26.21 -12.16 -2.02
CA GLY A 786 25.84 -11.27 -0.94
C GLY A 786 26.94 -11.19 0.10
N MET A 787 27.72 -10.11 0.12
CA MET A 787 28.58 -9.82 1.27
C MET A 787 27.79 -8.98 2.28
N GLY A 788 27.71 -9.47 3.51
CA GLY A 788 27.17 -8.74 4.64
C GLY A 788 28.31 -8.07 5.39
N ILE A 789 28.45 -6.76 5.23
CA ILE A 789 29.45 -5.97 5.96
C ILE A 789 28.72 -5.07 6.96
N THR A 790 29.09 -5.18 8.24
CA THR A 790 28.53 -4.37 9.33
C THR A 790 29.60 -3.36 9.75
N TYR A 791 29.21 -2.09 9.83
CA TYR A 791 30.10 -0.99 10.22
C TYR A 791 29.66 -0.45 11.59
N VAL A 792 30.59 0.13 12.35
CA VAL A 792 30.37 0.69 13.69
C VAL A 792 30.42 2.21 13.72
N GLY A 793 30.87 2.84 12.64
CA GLY A 793 30.97 4.29 12.58
C GLY A 793 31.42 4.78 11.21
N ARG A 794 31.40 6.10 11.04
CA ARG A 794 31.90 6.78 9.85
C ARG A 794 33.42 6.80 9.80
N GLY A 795 33.91 7.01 8.59
CA GLY A 795 35.31 7.28 8.34
C GLY A 795 35.77 8.68 8.73
N ALA A 796 37.03 8.97 8.45
CA ALA A 796 37.65 10.27 8.72
C ALA A 796 37.02 11.41 7.90
N ASP A 797 36.39 11.08 6.77
CA ASP A 797 35.70 12.04 5.90
C ASP A 797 34.30 12.43 6.40
N LEU A 798 33.80 11.76 7.44
CA LEU A 798 32.48 11.97 8.03
C LEU A 798 31.31 11.76 7.05
N ALA A 799 31.53 11.12 5.91
CA ALA A 799 30.48 10.68 5.01
C ALA A 799 30.06 9.25 5.36
N TRP A 800 28.83 8.86 4.98
CA TRP A 800 28.42 7.46 5.01
C TRP A 800 28.66 6.85 3.62
N PHE A 801 28.97 5.56 3.58
CA PHE A 801 29.21 4.75 2.39
C PHE A 801 30.49 5.11 1.63
N THR A 802 31.50 5.57 2.35
CA THR A 802 32.83 5.89 1.86
C THR A 802 33.83 4.81 2.29
N ALA A 803 34.97 4.77 1.60
CA ALA A 803 35.94 3.67 1.74
C ALA A 803 36.62 3.65 3.12
N ASP A 804 36.51 4.73 3.88
CA ASP A 804 37.10 4.91 5.20
C ASP A 804 36.12 4.65 6.36
N ASP A 805 34.86 4.28 6.09
CA ASP A 805 33.88 3.90 7.12
C ASP A 805 34.43 2.81 8.06
N GLN A 806 34.26 2.99 9.38
CA GLN A 806 34.79 2.08 10.39
C GLN A 806 34.00 0.77 10.43
N LEU A 807 34.65 -0.33 10.07
CA LEU A 807 34.06 -1.66 10.13
C LEU A 807 33.91 -2.14 11.58
N SER A 808 32.82 -2.87 11.86
CA SER A 808 32.72 -3.54 13.15
C SER A 808 33.83 -4.58 13.26
N THR A 809 34.44 -4.72 14.44
CA THR A 809 35.43 -5.78 14.73
C THR A 809 34.81 -7.19 14.74
N SER A 810 33.53 -7.31 14.41
CA SER A 810 32.82 -8.58 14.23
C SER A 810 33.21 -9.17 12.87
N PRO A 811 33.32 -10.51 12.76
CA PRO A 811 33.84 -11.12 11.55
C PRO A 811 32.99 -10.83 10.31
N ILE A 812 33.65 -10.37 9.24
CA ILE A 812 33.04 -10.04 7.95
C ILE A 812 32.55 -11.33 7.32
N THR A 813 31.32 -11.32 6.80
CA THR A 813 30.72 -12.51 6.20
C THR A 813 30.58 -12.34 4.68
N LYS A 814 31.20 -13.23 3.93
CA LYS A 814 31.09 -13.35 2.47
C LYS A 814 30.21 -14.54 2.12
N VAL A 815 29.13 -14.31 1.37
CA VAL A 815 28.21 -15.36 0.93
C VAL A 815 28.16 -15.36 -0.60
N ILE A 816 28.49 -16.47 -1.24
CA ILE A 816 28.35 -16.64 -2.70
C ILE A 816 27.22 -17.61 -2.99
N TYR A 817 26.38 -17.24 -3.95
CA TYR A 817 25.33 -18.09 -4.50
C TYR A 817 25.64 -18.44 -5.95
N ASP A 818 25.20 -19.60 -6.41
CA ASP A 818 25.23 -19.92 -7.84
C ASP A 818 24.07 -19.25 -8.62
N ALA A 819 24.00 -19.52 -9.92
CA ALA A 819 22.96 -18.97 -10.81
C ALA A 819 21.54 -19.45 -10.47
N GLN A 820 21.39 -20.49 -9.64
CA GLN A 820 20.12 -21.02 -9.15
C GLN A 820 19.79 -20.50 -7.74
N HIS A 821 20.55 -19.52 -7.23
CA HIS A 821 20.43 -18.97 -5.88
C HIS A 821 20.68 -19.98 -4.75
N ARG A 822 21.48 -21.02 -4.99
CA ARG A 822 21.92 -21.97 -3.94
C ARG A 822 23.25 -21.48 -3.35
N LEU A 823 23.41 -21.64 -2.04
CA LEU A 823 24.61 -21.20 -1.31
C LEU A 823 25.82 -22.06 -1.72
N ILE A 824 26.84 -21.49 -2.34
CA ILE A 824 28.06 -22.22 -2.76
C ILE A 824 29.30 -21.87 -1.94
N GLU A 825 29.33 -20.70 -1.30
CA GLU A 825 30.41 -20.31 -0.38
C GLU A 825 29.85 -19.46 0.78
N TYR A 826 30.31 -19.72 2.00
CA TYR A 826 30.10 -18.90 3.19
C TYR A 826 31.44 -18.75 3.91
N SER A 827 32.04 -17.57 3.87
CA SER A 827 33.36 -17.30 4.45
C SER A 827 33.27 -16.20 5.51
N ARG A 828 33.99 -16.35 6.62
CA ARG A 828 34.12 -15.39 7.71
C ARG A 828 35.57 -14.95 7.83
N PHE A 829 35.81 -13.64 7.89
CA PHE A 829 37.14 -13.05 7.99
C PHE A 829 37.25 -12.19 9.24
N SER A 830 38.42 -12.12 9.87
CA SER A 830 38.79 -11.03 10.76
C SER A 830 39.65 -10.04 9.99
N LEU A 831 39.41 -8.76 10.24
CA LEU A 831 40.12 -7.68 9.57
C LEU A 831 41.62 -7.70 9.84
N GLY A 832 42.38 -7.48 8.78
CA GLY A 832 43.83 -7.29 8.78
C GLY A 832 44.27 -5.95 9.37
N ALA A 833 45.56 -5.66 9.21
CA ALA A 833 46.17 -4.43 9.70
C ALA A 833 45.72 -3.17 8.97
N ASP A 834 45.29 -3.28 7.70
CA ASP A 834 44.78 -2.17 6.91
C ASP A 834 43.31 -1.82 7.20
N ALA A 835 42.61 -2.69 7.96
CA ALA A 835 41.20 -2.59 8.29
C ALA A 835 40.28 -2.45 7.05
N LEU A 836 40.75 -2.87 5.88
CA LEU A 836 39.95 -2.98 4.66
C LEU A 836 39.45 -4.42 4.51
N PRO A 837 38.20 -4.64 4.06
CA PRO A 837 37.66 -5.98 3.95
C PRO A 837 38.14 -6.66 2.66
N LEU A 838 38.43 -7.95 2.76
CA LEU A 838 38.94 -8.85 1.72
C LEU A 838 40.29 -8.43 1.11
N THR A 839 41.14 -7.79 1.90
CA THR A 839 42.53 -7.51 1.53
C THR A 839 43.44 -8.67 1.90
N ALA A 840 44.69 -8.63 1.42
CA ALA A 840 45.62 -9.74 1.55
C ALA A 840 46.07 -10.01 3.01
N ASP A 841 45.81 -9.07 3.91
CA ASP A 841 46.13 -9.15 5.33
C ASP A 841 44.93 -9.56 6.22
N ASP A 842 43.73 -9.72 5.64
CA ASP A 842 42.59 -10.30 6.33
C ASP A 842 42.80 -11.78 6.64
N LEU A 843 42.53 -12.16 7.89
CA LEU A 843 42.62 -13.55 8.32
C LEU A 843 41.27 -14.25 8.10
N LEU A 844 41.26 -15.27 7.24
CA LEU A 844 40.10 -16.14 7.05
C LEU A 844 39.86 -16.98 8.32
N LEU A 845 38.81 -16.67 9.07
CA LEU A 845 38.45 -17.39 10.30
C LEU A 845 37.76 -18.73 10.01
N SER A 846 36.88 -18.75 9.02
CA SER A 846 36.19 -19.97 8.60
C SER A 846 35.68 -19.83 7.18
N SER A 847 35.88 -20.82 6.31
CA SER A 847 35.22 -20.91 5.01
C SER A 847 34.43 -22.20 4.90
N MET A 848 33.21 -22.09 4.40
CA MET A 848 32.35 -23.20 4.04
C MET A 848 32.06 -23.16 2.55
N THR A 849 32.40 -24.21 1.81
CA THR A 849 31.99 -24.35 0.41
C THR A 849 30.98 -25.47 0.28
N TYR A 850 30.02 -25.31 -0.64
CA TYR A 850 29.01 -26.30 -0.94
C TYR A 850 29.08 -26.68 -2.41
N VAL A 851 29.10 -27.98 -2.68
CA VAL A 851 29.07 -28.54 -4.02
C VAL A 851 27.74 -29.28 -4.19
N TYR A 852 27.04 -28.97 -5.27
CA TYR A 852 25.79 -29.62 -5.65
C TYR A 852 26.01 -30.48 -6.89
N ASP A 853 25.32 -31.62 -6.97
CA ASP A 853 25.22 -32.39 -8.22
C ASP A 853 24.29 -31.72 -9.24
N ASP A 854 24.10 -32.39 -10.39
CA ASP A 854 23.23 -31.95 -11.49
C ASP A 854 21.74 -31.97 -11.14
N GLN A 855 21.34 -32.70 -10.09
CA GLN A 855 19.98 -32.71 -9.54
C GLN A 855 19.80 -31.64 -8.44
N GLY A 856 20.88 -31.02 -7.98
CA GLY A 856 20.89 -29.99 -6.96
C GLY A 856 20.94 -30.49 -5.52
N VAL A 857 21.33 -31.75 -5.31
CA VAL A 857 21.60 -32.32 -4.00
C VAL A 857 23.01 -31.92 -3.56
N GLY A 858 23.17 -31.49 -2.30
CA GLY A 858 24.48 -31.13 -1.75
C GLY A 858 25.34 -32.38 -1.57
N ILE A 859 26.32 -32.58 -2.45
CA ILE A 859 27.18 -33.77 -2.48
C ILE A 859 28.48 -33.62 -1.71
N ALA A 860 28.88 -32.38 -1.40
CA ALA A 860 30.00 -32.09 -0.51
C ALA A 860 29.82 -30.73 0.17
N SER A 861 30.25 -30.66 1.42
CA SER A 861 30.52 -29.39 2.10
C SER A 861 31.89 -29.47 2.75
N SER A 862 32.73 -28.45 2.61
CA SER A 862 33.97 -28.36 3.38
C SER A 862 33.84 -27.24 4.40
N ASN A 863 34.46 -27.36 5.58
CA ASN A 863 34.59 -26.29 6.56
C ASN A 863 36.07 -26.18 6.91
N ILE A 864 36.65 -24.99 6.73
CA ILE A 864 38.09 -24.78 6.81
C ILE A 864 38.34 -23.59 7.72
N VAL A 865 39.17 -23.81 8.74
CA VAL A 865 39.78 -22.75 9.55
C VAL A 865 41.20 -22.61 9.02
N ALA A 866 41.57 -21.43 8.51
CA ALA A 866 42.92 -21.23 7.97
C ALA A 866 43.98 -21.38 9.08
N GLY A 867 45.14 -21.91 8.70
CA GLY A 867 46.34 -22.05 9.50
C GLY A 867 46.96 -20.73 9.91
N ALA A 868 48.19 -20.78 10.41
CA ALA A 868 48.91 -19.60 10.88
C ALA A 868 49.23 -18.59 9.75
N ASP A 869 49.28 -19.05 8.50
CA ASP A 869 49.52 -18.23 7.32
C ASP A 869 48.26 -17.55 6.77
N GLY A 870 47.07 -17.89 7.29
CA GLY A 870 45.79 -17.32 6.89
C GLY A 870 45.31 -17.72 5.50
N ILE A 871 46.00 -18.65 4.82
CA ILE A 871 45.66 -19.16 3.50
C ILE A 871 45.02 -20.54 3.70
N ALA A 872 43.78 -20.71 3.25
CA ALA A 872 43.18 -22.05 3.23
C ALA A 872 43.94 -22.98 2.27
N PHE A 873 44.04 -24.26 2.62
CA PHE A 873 44.69 -25.35 1.87
C PHE A 873 46.23 -25.30 1.87
N THR A 874 46.83 -24.84 2.96
CA THR A 874 48.29 -24.81 3.15
C THR A 874 48.73 -25.81 4.23
N ALA A 875 50.04 -26.06 4.29
CA ALA A 875 50.60 -27.11 5.12
C ALA A 875 50.49 -26.85 6.64
N ASP A 876 50.12 -25.64 7.04
CA ASP A 876 49.98 -25.20 8.43
C ASP A 876 48.53 -25.05 8.89
N ASP A 877 47.55 -25.35 8.04
CA ASP A 877 46.17 -25.59 8.45
C ASP A 877 46.13 -26.74 9.48
N LEU A 878 45.75 -26.44 10.72
CA LEU A 878 45.76 -27.43 11.81
C LEU A 878 44.81 -28.61 11.49
N PRO A 879 45.32 -29.84 11.31
CA PRO A 879 44.48 -31.03 11.14
C PRO A 879 43.81 -31.33 12.48
N GLY A 880 42.57 -30.88 12.67
CA GLY A 880 41.86 -31.10 13.95
C GLY A 880 40.61 -30.26 14.18
N THR A 881 40.47 -29.10 13.53
CA THR A 881 39.28 -28.24 13.66
C THR A 881 38.32 -28.46 12.48
N PHE A 882 37.66 -29.62 12.50
CA PHE A 882 36.49 -29.99 11.69
C PHE A 882 36.60 -29.80 10.17
N TYR A 883 37.53 -30.50 9.52
CA TYR A 883 37.30 -30.86 8.13
C TYR A 883 36.25 -31.99 8.12
N SER A 884 35.02 -31.71 7.66
CA SER A 884 34.03 -32.75 7.37
C SER A 884 33.62 -32.66 5.90
N ALA A 885 34.49 -33.12 5.01
CA ALA A 885 34.09 -33.39 3.63
C ALA A 885 33.16 -34.60 3.62
N GLY A 886 31.86 -34.36 3.78
CA GLY A 886 30.84 -35.38 3.60
C GLY A 886 30.69 -35.70 2.13
N ILE A 887 31.44 -36.67 1.61
CA ILE A 887 31.21 -37.19 0.26
C ILE A 887 30.08 -38.21 0.40
N TYR A 888 28.97 -37.94 -0.27
CA TYR A 888 27.91 -38.92 -0.45
C TYR A 888 28.31 -39.82 -1.62
N ASP A 889 28.49 -41.11 -1.37
CA ASP A 889 28.54 -42.06 -2.50
C ASP A 889 27.14 -42.21 -3.13
N ALA A 890 27.04 -42.96 -4.23
CA ALA A 890 25.76 -43.18 -4.91
C ALA A 890 24.70 -43.91 -4.05
N GLN A 891 25.11 -44.41 -2.88
CA GLN A 891 24.27 -45.08 -1.89
C GLN A 891 23.93 -44.15 -0.70
N GLY A 892 24.43 -42.91 -0.72
CA GLY A 892 24.25 -41.88 0.29
C GLY A 892 25.04 -42.12 1.57
N ASN A 893 26.07 -42.97 1.53
CA ASN A 893 27.00 -43.12 2.64
C ASN A 893 27.85 -41.85 2.76
N LYS A 894 28.06 -41.37 3.99
CA LYS A 894 28.78 -40.13 4.27
C LYS A 894 30.07 -40.44 5.01
N CYS A 895 31.21 -40.28 4.34
CA CYS A 895 32.51 -40.33 4.99
C CYS A 895 32.95 -38.95 5.47
N SER A 896 33.60 -38.89 6.63
CA SER A 896 34.29 -37.71 7.16
C SER A 896 35.77 -38.02 7.21
N TYR A 897 36.59 -37.13 6.68
CA TYR A 897 38.03 -37.32 6.53
C TYR A 897 38.79 -36.53 7.60
N GLY A 898 39.82 -37.15 8.18
CA GLY A 898 40.70 -36.57 9.21
C GLY A 898 42.06 -36.12 8.70
N GLY A 899 42.43 -36.42 7.44
CA GLY A 899 43.70 -36.00 6.83
C GLY A 899 43.72 -36.23 5.30
N ALA A 900 44.52 -35.46 4.57
CA ALA A 900 44.64 -35.49 3.09
C ALA A 900 45.51 -36.64 2.54
N GLY A 901 45.78 -37.66 3.35
CA GLY A 901 46.67 -38.75 2.92
C GLY A 901 48.14 -38.37 2.76
N ALA A 902 48.84 -39.13 1.93
CA ALA A 902 50.28 -39.06 1.69
C ALA A 902 50.64 -38.09 0.55
N ASP A 903 49.73 -37.85 -0.40
CA ASP A 903 49.93 -36.88 -1.48
C ASP A 903 49.62 -35.43 -1.05
N ASN A 904 49.02 -35.26 0.14
CA ASN A 904 48.55 -33.98 0.68
C ASN A 904 47.51 -33.29 -0.23
N ILE A 905 46.79 -34.05 -1.07
CA ILE A 905 45.73 -33.56 -1.93
C ILE A 905 44.42 -34.12 -1.38
N TRP A 906 43.55 -33.26 -0.87
CA TRP A 906 42.23 -33.69 -0.43
C TRP A 906 41.37 -34.19 -1.61
N HIS A 907 40.49 -35.16 -1.32
CA HIS A 907 39.61 -35.85 -2.27
C HIS A 907 40.30 -36.85 -3.20
N THR A 908 41.45 -37.37 -2.80
CA THR A 908 42.15 -38.45 -3.49
C THR A 908 41.97 -39.77 -2.74
N ALA A 909 42.42 -40.87 -3.36
CA ALA A 909 42.20 -42.21 -2.84
C ALA A 909 42.97 -42.50 -1.54
N ASP A 910 43.91 -41.64 -1.14
CA ASP A 910 44.75 -41.80 0.05
C ASP A 910 44.31 -40.95 1.24
N ASP A 911 43.21 -40.18 1.13
CA ASP A 911 42.63 -39.45 2.25
C ASP A 911 42.38 -40.36 3.47
N VAL A 912 42.79 -39.89 4.65
CA VAL A 912 42.59 -40.58 5.92
C VAL A 912 41.15 -40.38 6.36
N ILE A 913 40.30 -41.38 6.14
CA ILE A 913 38.93 -41.38 6.64
C ILE A 913 38.95 -41.45 8.18
N LYS A 914 38.23 -40.54 8.82
CA LYS A 914 38.03 -40.50 10.28
C LYS A 914 36.81 -41.30 10.71
N SER A 915 35.74 -41.25 9.92
CA SER A 915 34.55 -42.04 10.14
C SER A 915 33.72 -42.12 8.86
N CYS A 916 33.11 -43.26 8.57
CA CYS A 916 32.10 -43.37 7.51
C CYS A 916 30.76 -43.77 8.11
N SER A 917 29.69 -43.08 7.72
CA SER A 917 28.34 -43.53 8.01
C SER A 917 27.79 -44.26 6.79
N HIS A 918 27.46 -45.53 6.98
CA HIS A 918 26.82 -46.36 5.98
C HIS A 918 25.35 -46.52 6.29
N GLN A 919 24.53 -46.36 5.25
CA GLN A 919 23.10 -46.52 5.37
C GLN A 919 22.58 -47.64 4.46
N THR A 920 21.68 -48.45 5.01
CA THR A 920 20.90 -49.41 4.22
C THR A 920 19.50 -48.85 4.06
N LEU A 921 19.08 -48.62 2.82
CA LEU A 921 17.74 -48.16 2.50
C LEU A 921 16.82 -49.36 2.22
N ASP A 922 15.54 -49.28 2.58
CA ASP A 922 14.53 -50.21 2.08
C ASP A 922 14.16 -49.91 0.61
N ALA A 923 13.26 -50.71 0.05
CA ALA A 923 12.75 -50.54 -1.31
C ALA A 923 12.00 -49.20 -1.52
N GLN A 924 11.71 -48.45 -0.46
CA GLN A 924 11.09 -47.12 -0.49
C GLN A 924 12.11 -46.00 -0.25
N GLY A 925 13.41 -46.30 -0.20
CA GLY A 925 14.47 -45.31 0.03
C GLY A 925 14.64 -44.89 1.49
N ARG A 926 13.98 -45.55 2.46
CA ARG A 926 14.05 -45.19 3.88
C ARG A 926 15.18 -45.92 4.59
N ILE A 927 15.91 -45.24 5.46
CA ILE A 927 17.05 -45.81 6.20
C ILE A 927 16.56 -46.90 7.16
N THR A 928 16.80 -48.17 6.87
CA THR A 928 16.52 -49.30 7.77
C THR A 928 17.67 -49.58 8.73
N ARG A 929 18.90 -49.23 8.34
CA ARG A 929 20.10 -49.38 9.15
C ARG A 929 21.03 -48.19 8.89
N LEU A 930 21.60 -47.62 9.95
CA LEU A 930 22.66 -46.63 9.86
C LEU A 930 23.78 -47.06 10.78
N PHE A 931 24.98 -47.28 10.26
CA PHE A 931 26.14 -47.58 11.09
C PHE A 931 27.26 -46.60 10.80
N VAL A 932 27.87 -46.10 11.86
CA VAL A 932 28.98 -45.16 11.79
C VAL A 932 30.24 -45.93 12.17
N SER A 933 31.07 -46.25 11.18
CA SER A 933 32.39 -46.83 11.38
C SER A 933 33.34 -45.74 11.88
N GLY A 934 34.10 -46.01 12.94
CA GLY A 934 35.18 -45.18 13.46
C GLY A 934 36.58 -45.60 12.98
N GLY A 935 36.67 -46.71 12.24
CA GLY A 935 37.90 -47.24 11.66
C GLY A 935 37.58 -48.29 10.58
N ALA A 936 38.43 -48.39 9.55
CA ALA A 936 38.35 -49.48 8.58
C ALA A 936 38.66 -50.83 9.25
N GLY A 937 38.04 -51.88 8.76
CA GLY A 937 38.32 -53.25 9.16
C GLY A 937 39.72 -53.74 8.79
N ALA A 938 39.96 -55.03 9.05
CA ALA A 938 41.21 -55.71 8.70
C ALA A 938 41.49 -55.73 7.19
N ASP A 939 40.45 -55.65 6.36
CA ASP A 939 40.57 -55.55 4.90
C ASP A 939 40.94 -54.15 4.40
N GLY A 940 40.90 -53.14 5.27
CA GLY A 940 41.20 -51.74 4.95
C GLY A 940 40.15 -51.07 4.07
N VAL A 941 38.99 -51.69 3.87
CA VAL A 941 37.90 -51.18 3.03
C VAL A 941 36.76 -50.69 3.92
N TRP A 942 36.56 -49.37 3.99
CA TRP A 942 35.44 -48.80 4.74
C TRP A 942 34.09 -49.25 4.17
N GLY A 943 33.20 -49.69 5.05
CA GLY A 943 31.89 -50.26 4.75
C GLY A 943 31.87 -51.78 4.66
N SER A 944 33.00 -52.45 4.87
CA SER A 944 33.08 -53.90 4.98
C SER A 944 32.53 -54.39 6.32
N LEU A 945 32.25 -55.70 6.43
CA LEU A 945 31.68 -56.29 7.63
C LEU A 945 32.64 -56.31 8.83
N ASP A 946 33.93 -56.08 8.60
CA ASP A 946 34.99 -56.08 9.60
C ASP A 946 35.37 -54.67 10.10
N ASP A 947 34.69 -53.63 9.62
CA ASP A 947 34.84 -52.26 10.10
C ASP A 947 34.62 -52.13 11.61
N TYR A 948 35.36 -51.21 12.21
CA TYR A 948 35.17 -50.81 13.61
C TYR A 948 33.92 -49.93 13.72
N VAL A 949 32.77 -50.55 14.03
CA VAL A 949 31.49 -49.83 14.16
C VAL A 949 31.43 -49.11 15.50
N ALA A 950 31.44 -47.78 15.47
CA ALA A 950 31.34 -46.96 16.69
C ALA A 950 29.89 -46.87 17.20
N ILE A 951 28.92 -46.75 16.29
CA ILE A 951 27.49 -46.61 16.61
C ILE A 951 26.66 -47.29 15.53
N TYR A 952 25.64 -48.07 15.94
CA TYR A 952 24.74 -48.77 15.04
C TYR A 952 23.26 -48.46 15.40
N TYR A 953 22.49 -48.06 14.39
CA TYR A 953 21.06 -47.79 14.49
C TYR A 953 20.26 -48.73 13.59
N ILE A 954 19.25 -49.39 14.16
CA ILE A 954 18.20 -50.08 13.39
C ILE A 954 16.92 -49.27 13.48
N TYR A 955 16.31 -49.04 12.32
CA TYR A 955 14.99 -48.43 12.21
C TYR A 955 14.00 -49.46 11.69
N SER A 956 12.89 -49.65 12.43
CA SER A 956 11.75 -50.45 11.97
C SER A 956 10.57 -49.54 11.63
N TYR A 957 9.97 -49.73 10.45
CA TYR A 957 8.87 -48.91 9.94
C TYR A 957 7.59 -49.74 9.83
N THR A 958 6.46 -49.19 10.25
CA THR A 958 5.13 -49.65 9.82
C THR A 958 4.67 -48.85 8.61
N THR A 959 3.51 -49.20 8.07
CA THR A 959 2.81 -48.41 7.03
C THR A 959 2.46 -46.98 7.47
N LEU A 960 2.56 -46.66 8.77
CA LEU A 960 2.29 -45.33 9.34
C LEU A 960 3.57 -44.57 9.80
N GLY A 961 4.77 -45.13 9.61
CA GLY A 961 6.05 -44.47 9.98
C GLY A 961 6.97 -45.31 10.88
N VAL A 962 8.06 -44.70 11.40
CA VAL A 962 9.04 -45.36 12.30
C VAL A 962 8.34 -45.80 13.58
N THR A 963 8.48 -47.07 13.94
CA THR A 963 7.89 -47.66 15.15
C THR A 963 8.92 -48.17 16.15
N GLY A 964 10.20 -48.19 15.79
CA GLY A 964 11.29 -48.52 16.71
C GLY A 964 12.62 -48.00 16.22
N LYS A 965 13.41 -47.43 17.14
CA LYS A 965 14.83 -47.08 16.94
C LYS A 965 15.63 -47.81 18.03
N ALA A 966 16.50 -48.72 17.63
CA ALA A 966 17.43 -49.37 18.54
C ALA A 966 18.84 -48.80 18.32
N GLU A 967 19.46 -48.24 19.37
CA GLU A 967 20.88 -47.91 19.38
C GLU A 967 21.65 -49.06 20.02
N MET A 968 22.61 -49.58 19.29
CA MET A 968 23.55 -50.60 19.76
C MET A 968 24.96 -50.02 19.68
N ARG A 969 25.72 -50.21 20.76
CA ARG A 969 27.13 -49.86 20.82
C ARG A 969 27.93 -51.16 20.89
N ALA A 970 28.89 -51.28 19.98
CA ALA A 970 29.77 -52.44 19.95
C ALA A 970 30.47 -52.59 21.32
N GLY A 971 30.62 -53.84 21.75
CA GLY A 971 31.31 -54.21 22.97
C GLY A 971 32.81 -53.84 22.95
N ALA A 972 33.53 -54.32 23.94
CA ALA A 972 34.97 -54.10 24.05
C ALA A 972 35.77 -54.77 22.91
N ASP A 973 35.18 -55.76 22.22
CA ASP A 973 35.77 -56.38 21.03
C ASP A 973 35.50 -55.63 19.73
N TYR A 974 34.64 -54.61 19.78
CA TYR A 974 34.27 -53.74 18.66
C TYR A 974 33.62 -54.47 17.47
N LEU A 975 33.15 -55.70 17.68
CA LEU A 975 32.38 -56.47 16.73
C LEU A 975 30.90 -56.40 17.10
N MET A 976 30.05 -56.01 16.16
CA MET A 976 28.60 -55.97 16.39
C MET A 976 28.00 -57.40 16.36
N GLY A 977 27.14 -57.70 17.33
CA GLY A 977 26.48 -58.99 17.51
C GLY A 977 27.17 -59.94 18.51
N THR A 978 28.12 -59.45 19.30
CA THR A 978 28.87 -60.22 20.31
C THR A 978 28.29 -60.04 21.71
N ALA A 979 28.68 -60.91 22.65
CA ALA A 979 28.04 -61.00 23.95
C ALA A 979 28.32 -59.80 24.88
N ASP A 980 29.28 -58.95 24.53
CA ASP A 980 29.70 -57.77 25.27
C ASP A 980 29.16 -56.45 24.70
N ASP A 981 28.36 -56.50 23.64
CA ASP A 981 27.62 -55.35 23.12
C ASP A 981 26.74 -54.71 24.19
N THR A 982 26.79 -53.38 24.27
CA THR A 982 25.94 -52.62 25.21
C THR A 982 24.77 -52.00 24.46
N THR A 983 23.57 -52.44 24.79
CA THR A 983 22.35 -51.71 24.45
C THR A 983 22.18 -50.60 25.48
N SER A 984 22.36 -49.34 25.06
CA SER A 984 22.02 -48.22 25.94
C SER A 984 20.49 -48.19 26.06
N PRO A 985 19.90 -48.29 27.27
CA PRO A 985 18.47 -48.12 27.44
C PRO A 985 18.15 -46.64 27.26
N ILE A 986 18.00 -46.19 26.02
CA ILE A 986 17.24 -44.98 25.72
C ILE A 986 15.82 -45.28 26.17
N THR A 987 15.23 -44.35 26.93
CA THR A 987 13.96 -44.40 27.65
C THR A 987 12.70 -44.67 26.83
N ASN A 988 12.81 -45.18 25.59
CA ASN A 988 11.69 -45.57 24.74
C ASN A 988 12.02 -46.84 23.95
N VAL A 989 12.41 -47.92 24.64
CA VAL A 989 12.13 -49.28 24.13
C VAL A 989 10.83 -49.73 24.77
N GLY A 990 9.74 -49.08 24.39
CA GLY A 990 8.38 -49.50 24.68
C GLY A 990 7.73 -49.92 23.38
N ARG A 991 7.31 -51.18 23.26
CA ARG A 991 6.29 -51.51 22.26
C ARG A 991 5.01 -50.82 22.71
N VAL A 992 4.55 -49.85 21.92
CA VAL A 992 3.26 -49.21 22.11
C VAL A 992 2.24 -49.96 21.25
N ASP A 993 1.55 -50.93 21.84
CA ASP A 993 0.42 -51.54 21.13
C ASP A 993 -0.74 -50.55 21.11
N THR A 994 -1.01 -50.00 19.93
CA THR A 994 -2.16 -49.12 19.70
C THR A 994 -3.30 -49.99 19.21
N PHE A 995 -4.31 -50.19 20.06
CA PHE A 995 -5.52 -50.92 19.67
C PHE A 995 -6.37 -50.07 18.71
N ALA A 996 -7.32 -50.69 18.00
CA ALA A 996 -8.14 -50.00 17.01
C ALA A 996 -8.96 -48.81 17.55
N ASN A 997 -9.10 -48.70 18.87
CA ASN A 997 -9.74 -47.58 19.57
C ASN A 997 -8.77 -46.48 20.04
N GLY A 998 -7.47 -46.57 19.70
CA GLY A 998 -6.45 -45.60 20.04
C GLY A 998 -5.81 -45.75 21.43
N SER A 999 -6.26 -46.73 22.24
CA SER A 999 -5.62 -47.00 23.54
C SER A 999 -4.25 -47.64 23.35
N LYS A 1000 -3.32 -47.33 24.28
CA LYS A 1000 -1.91 -47.70 24.21
C LYS A 1000 -1.50 -48.46 25.47
N VAL A 1001 -0.74 -49.54 25.29
CA VAL A 1001 -0.11 -50.27 26.40
C VAL A 1001 1.39 -50.30 26.16
N ASP A 1002 2.13 -49.85 27.18
CA ASP A 1002 3.60 -49.79 27.17
C ASP A 1002 4.19 -50.96 27.96
N TYR A 1003 5.02 -51.76 27.30
CA TYR A 1003 5.77 -52.86 27.91
C TYR A 1003 7.20 -52.45 28.17
N TYR A 1004 7.72 -52.71 29.37
CA TYR A 1004 9.04 -52.23 29.80
C TYR A 1004 10.00 -53.35 30.26
N ASN A 1005 9.56 -54.61 30.23
CA ASN A 1005 10.43 -55.76 30.49
C ASN A 1005 9.94 -56.98 29.70
N SER A 1006 10.85 -57.70 29.04
CA SER A 1006 10.59 -58.92 28.24
C SER A 1006 10.25 -60.16 29.08
N GLY A 1007 9.84 -59.98 30.32
CA GLY A 1007 9.64 -61.09 31.24
C GLY A 1007 10.91 -61.89 31.55
N VAL A 1008 10.70 -63.12 31.99
CA VAL A 1008 11.72 -64.01 32.58
C VAL A 1008 12.51 -64.76 31.50
N ASP A 1009 11.94 -64.97 30.31
CA ASP A 1009 12.61 -65.70 29.23
C ASP A 1009 13.60 -64.84 28.42
N GLY A 1010 13.59 -63.52 28.62
CA GLY A 1010 14.48 -62.59 27.92
C GLY A 1010 14.14 -62.40 26.44
N VAL A 1011 12.98 -62.89 26.00
CA VAL A 1011 12.49 -62.83 24.62
C VAL A 1011 11.26 -61.94 24.60
N TRP A 1012 11.40 -60.75 24.02
CA TRP A 1012 10.26 -59.87 23.79
C TRP A 1012 9.17 -60.57 22.95
N PHE A 1013 7.89 -60.21 23.16
CA PHE A 1013 6.71 -60.72 22.43
C PHE A 1013 6.18 -62.09 22.90
N THR A 1014 6.46 -62.48 24.14
CA THR A 1014 5.95 -63.69 24.78
C THR A 1014 4.94 -63.35 25.89
N ALA A 1015 4.33 -64.38 26.49
CA ALA A 1015 3.19 -64.20 27.39
C ALA A 1015 3.56 -63.61 28.77
N ASP A 1016 4.85 -63.48 29.09
CA ASP A 1016 5.37 -63.04 30.39
C ASP A 1016 5.92 -61.60 30.41
N ASP A 1017 5.78 -60.85 29.31
CA ASP A 1017 6.14 -59.44 29.22
C ASP A 1017 5.41 -58.58 30.29
N VAL A 1018 6.12 -57.65 30.93
CA VAL A 1018 5.61 -56.82 32.04
C VAL A 1018 5.20 -55.43 31.54
N ALA A 1019 3.92 -55.09 31.70
CA ALA A 1019 3.33 -53.81 31.27
C ALA A 1019 3.27 -52.76 32.39
N SER A 1020 3.46 -51.48 32.02
CA SER A 1020 3.41 -50.32 32.93
C SER A 1020 1.99 -49.73 32.98
N SER A 1021 1.65 -49.05 34.08
CA SER A 1021 0.29 -48.63 34.43
C SER A 1021 -0.45 -47.90 33.31
N ILE A 1022 -1.72 -48.28 33.14
CA ILE A 1022 -2.69 -47.76 32.15
C ILE A 1022 -3.19 -46.37 32.59
N GLY A 1023 -3.04 -45.34 31.76
CA GLY A 1023 -3.77 -44.07 31.89
C GLY A 1023 -5.19 -44.18 31.33
N TYR A 1024 -6.19 -43.72 32.08
CA TYR A 1024 -7.66 -43.80 31.85
C TYR A 1024 -8.14 -43.35 30.44
N ASP A 1025 -9.31 -43.75 29.89
CA ASP A 1025 -10.59 -44.11 30.52
C ASP A 1025 -11.46 -45.13 29.73
N SER A 1026 -12.36 -45.82 30.45
CA SER A 1026 -13.40 -46.81 30.07
C SER A 1026 -13.07 -48.32 30.06
N ASP A 1027 -14.00 -49.09 30.63
CA ASP A 1027 -13.92 -50.53 30.91
C ASP A 1027 -13.70 -51.40 29.65
N ILE A 1028 -12.61 -52.17 29.63
CA ILE A 1028 -12.33 -53.15 28.57
C ILE A 1028 -12.70 -54.57 29.04
N THR A 1029 -13.57 -55.23 28.28
CA THR A 1029 -13.80 -56.68 28.39
C THR A 1029 -12.99 -57.37 27.30
N SER A 1030 -12.07 -58.25 27.67
CA SER A 1030 -11.28 -59.03 26.70
C SER A 1030 -12.13 -60.14 26.05
N ALA A 1031 -11.72 -60.60 24.86
CA ALA A 1031 -12.36 -61.68 24.09
C ALA A 1031 -12.40 -63.07 24.78
N ALA A 1032 -11.86 -63.18 26.01
CA ALA A 1032 -11.94 -64.38 26.85
C ALA A 1032 -12.86 -64.23 28.08
N GLY A 1033 -13.63 -63.14 28.20
CA GLY A 1033 -14.72 -63.02 29.18
C GLY A 1033 -14.29 -62.78 30.64
N ARG A 1034 -13.16 -62.08 30.89
CA ARG A 1034 -12.81 -61.61 32.25
C ARG A 1034 -12.76 -60.09 32.35
N THR A 1035 -13.49 -59.56 33.33
CA THR A 1035 -13.46 -58.16 33.78
C THR A 1035 -12.47 -58.04 34.94
N ILE A 1036 -11.42 -57.24 34.80
CA ILE A 1036 -10.50 -56.92 35.89
C ILE A 1036 -10.94 -55.58 36.48
N ARG A 1037 -11.51 -55.61 37.70
CA ARG A 1037 -11.73 -54.40 38.50
C ARG A 1037 -10.65 -54.29 39.56
N ARG A 1038 -9.88 -53.21 39.56
CA ARG A 1038 -9.12 -52.78 40.74
C ARG A 1038 -9.83 -51.61 41.41
N GLY A 1039 -10.24 -51.84 42.66
CA GLY A 1039 -10.62 -50.78 43.58
C GLY A 1039 -9.40 -49.95 43.97
N PHE A 1040 -9.57 -48.63 43.95
CA PHE A 1040 -8.59 -47.70 44.49
C PHE A 1040 -8.58 -47.80 46.03
N ALA A 1041 -7.44 -48.20 46.59
CA ALA A 1041 -7.06 -47.85 47.94
C ALA A 1041 -6.01 -46.74 47.82
N SER A 1042 -6.43 -45.49 47.99
CA SER A 1042 -5.50 -44.37 48.18
C SER A 1042 -5.02 -44.37 49.64
N SER A 1043 -3.70 -44.37 49.83
CA SER A 1043 -3.07 -44.03 51.10
C SER A 1043 -3.19 -42.53 51.33
N PHE A 1044 -4.31 -42.10 51.92
CA PHE A 1044 -4.38 -40.88 52.73
C PHE A 1044 -3.73 -41.18 54.09
N SER A 1045 -2.67 -40.45 54.44
CA SER A 1045 -2.35 -40.21 55.85
C SER A 1045 -3.26 -39.09 56.36
N ASN A 1046 -4.22 -39.44 57.26
CA ASN A 1046 -4.96 -38.60 58.22
C ASN A 1046 -5.51 -37.24 57.73
N GLN A 1047 -6.81 -36.91 57.74
CA GLN A 1047 -7.88 -37.30 58.67
C GLN A 1047 -9.27 -37.35 57.98
N GLY A 1048 -10.07 -38.33 58.37
CA GLY A 1048 -11.51 -38.14 58.60
C GLY A 1048 -12.50 -38.48 57.48
N GLY A 1049 -13.05 -39.71 57.52
CA GLY A 1049 -14.51 -39.87 57.40
C GLY A 1049 -15.09 -40.49 56.12
N VAL A 1050 -15.05 -41.83 56.05
CA VAL A 1050 -16.23 -42.73 55.99
C VAL A 1050 -17.27 -42.59 54.84
N CYS A 1051 -17.46 -43.74 54.15
CA CYS A 1051 -18.66 -44.34 53.50
C CYS A 1051 -18.52 -44.56 51.97
N CYS A 1052 -18.47 -45.81 51.46
CA CYS A 1052 -19.51 -46.86 51.30
C CYS A 1052 -20.41 -46.65 50.05
N GLY A 1053 -20.46 -47.65 49.15
CA GLY A 1053 -21.44 -47.73 48.04
C GLY A 1053 -20.85 -48.19 46.70
N VAL A 1054 -20.55 -49.47 46.46
CA VAL A 1054 -21.39 -50.57 45.91
C VAL A 1054 -22.13 -50.29 44.58
N ASP A 1055 -21.86 -51.19 43.63
CA ASP A 1055 -22.34 -51.46 42.27
C ASP A 1055 -23.83 -51.30 41.89
N ALA A 1056 -24.06 -50.97 40.60
CA ALA A 1056 -24.97 -51.62 39.63
C ALA A 1056 -25.17 -50.71 38.38
N LEU A 1057 -24.73 -51.08 37.17
CA LEU A 1057 -25.33 -51.96 36.13
C LEU A 1057 -25.98 -51.17 34.98
N ALA A 1058 -25.61 -51.59 33.77
CA ALA A 1058 -25.92 -51.04 32.46
C ALA A 1058 -27.39 -51.17 32.05
N GLY A 1059 -27.83 -50.27 31.18
CA GLY A 1059 -29.08 -50.33 30.42
C GLY A 1059 -29.01 -49.42 29.19
N THR A 1060 -29.52 -49.93 28.08
CA THR A 1060 -29.31 -49.55 26.68
C THR A 1060 -30.07 -48.31 26.19
N ALA A 1061 -29.65 -47.84 25.01
CA ALA A 1061 -30.16 -46.74 24.20
C ALA A 1061 -31.69 -46.64 24.02
N ASP A 1062 -32.20 -45.40 24.04
CA ASP A 1062 -33.01 -44.78 22.96
C ASP A 1062 -33.36 -43.33 23.35
N ASP A 1063 -33.41 -42.44 22.34
CA ASP A 1063 -33.94 -41.07 22.30
C ASP A 1063 -33.49 -40.06 23.37
N PHE A 1064 -33.05 -38.85 22.95
CA PHE A 1064 -33.61 -37.60 23.46
C PHE A 1064 -33.12 -36.37 22.68
N SER A 1065 -34.10 -35.68 22.12
CA SER A 1065 -34.09 -34.28 21.66
C SER A 1065 -33.64 -33.29 22.73
N SER A 1066 -32.91 -32.27 22.30
CA SER A 1066 -32.80 -30.90 22.84
C SER A 1066 -33.16 -30.68 24.32
N TRP A 1067 -32.14 -30.41 25.14
CA TRP A 1067 -32.27 -29.64 26.37
C TRP A 1067 -31.28 -28.49 26.37
N THR A 1068 -31.79 -27.27 26.25
CA THR A 1068 -31.13 -26.03 26.66
C THR A 1068 -31.27 -25.89 28.17
N GLU A 1069 -30.16 -25.80 28.90
CA GLU A 1069 -30.17 -25.43 30.32
C GLU A 1069 -30.50 -23.94 30.47
N ASP A 1070 -31.70 -23.65 30.97
CA ASP A 1070 -32.13 -22.34 31.46
C ASP A 1070 -31.78 -22.26 32.95
N THR A 1071 -30.71 -21.56 33.31
CA THR A 1071 -30.37 -21.31 34.73
C THR A 1071 -31.03 -20.02 35.20
N ARG A 1072 -32.03 -20.18 36.07
CA ARG A 1072 -32.72 -19.10 36.78
C ARG A 1072 -32.33 -19.11 38.25
N ASP A 1073 -32.35 -17.95 38.89
CA ASP A 1073 -32.16 -17.86 40.33
C ASP A 1073 -33.38 -18.40 41.11
N ALA A 1074 -33.30 -18.36 42.45
CA ALA A 1074 -34.37 -18.82 43.34
C ALA A 1074 -35.69 -18.01 43.25
N ALA A 1075 -35.74 -16.95 42.43
CA ALA A 1075 -36.93 -16.17 42.11
C ALA A 1075 -37.40 -16.30 40.65
N GLY A 1076 -36.74 -17.15 39.83
CA GLY A 1076 -37.18 -17.47 38.48
C GLY A 1076 -36.78 -16.47 37.39
N GLN A 1077 -35.79 -15.61 37.63
CA GLN A 1077 -35.26 -14.66 36.64
C GLN A 1077 -33.96 -15.18 36.00
N PRO A 1078 -33.72 -14.94 34.68
CA PRO A 1078 -32.48 -15.34 34.01
C PRO A 1078 -31.30 -14.46 34.45
N VAL A 1079 -30.18 -15.10 34.83
CA VAL A 1079 -28.98 -14.40 35.33
C VAL A 1079 -27.92 -14.37 34.23
N SER A 1080 -27.54 -13.18 33.75
CA SER A 1080 -26.46 -13.02 32.77
C SER A 1080 -25.09 -13.10 33.45
N TYR A 1081 -24.25 -14.05 33.03
CA TYR A 1081 -22.87 -14.20 33.50
C TYR A 1081 -21.94 -13.33 32.63
N ILE A 1082 -21.28 -12.32 33.22
CA ILE A 1082 -20.21 -11.57 32.55
C ILE A 1082 -18.88 -12.25 32.89
N GLN A 1083 -18.29 -12.94 31.91
CA GLN A 1083 -16.96 -13.56 32.03
C GLN A 1083 -15.90 -12.51 31.65
N TYR A 1084 -15.13 -12.03 32.62
CA TYR A 1084 -13.92 -11.23 32.35
C TYR A 1084 -12.75 -12.17 32.03
N GLY A 1085 -12.33 -12.17 30.76
CA GLY A 1085 -11.07 -12.79 30.33
C GLY A 1085 -9.88 -11.96 30.80
N GLY A 1086 -9.16 -12.45 31.80
CA GLY A 1086 -7.92 -11.83 32.27
C GLY A 1086 -6.75 -12.16 31.36
N ASN A 1087 -6.17 -11.14 30.71
CA ASN A 1087 -4.82 -11.22 30.15
C ASN A 1087 -3.82 -10.82 31.24
N GLY A 1088 -2.82 -11.68 31.44
CA GLY A 1088 -1.79 -11.53 32.47
C GLY A 1088 -0.90 -10.31 32.25
N GLY A 1089 -0.87 -9.42 33.23
CA GLY A 1089 0.11 -8.35 33.38
C GLY A 1089 0.16 -7.94 34.85
N GLY A 1090 1.24 -8.29 35.54
CA GLY A 1090 1.41 -8.01 36.96
C GLY A 1090 1.52 -6.52 37.28
N GLY A 1091 0.68 -6.05 38.19
CA GLY A 1091 0.71 -4.73 38.83
C GLY A 1091 -0.20 -4.74 40.07
N PRO A 1092 0.12 -3.98 41.13
CA PRO A 1092 -0.34 -4.27 42.49
C PRO A 1092 -1.84 -3.97 42.69
N GLY A 1093 -2.48 -4.84 43.46
CA GLY A 1093 -3.93 -4.89 43.66
C GLY A 1093 -4.55 -3.62 44.22
N ILE A 1094 -5.71 -3.28 43.67
CA ILE A 1094 -6.61 -2.24 44.17
C ILE A 1094 -7.67 -2.91 45.04
N ILE A 1095 -7.78 -2.45 46.29
CA ILE A 1095 -8.80 -2.80 47.27
C ILE A 1095 -10.13 -2.14 46.84
N PRO A 1096 -11.28 -2.82 46.81
CA PRO A 1096 -12.55 -2.15 46.52
C PRO A 1096 -12.99 -1.32 47.73
N PRO A 1097 -13.50 -0.07 47.54
CA PRO A 1097 -14.04 0.71 48.63
C PRO A 1097 -15.42 0.23 49.06
N ALA A 1098 -15.69 0.43 50.34
CA ALA A 1098 -16.89 0.02 51.04
C ALA A 1098 -18.16 0.72 50.54
N ILE A 1099 -19.27 -0.03 50.62
CA ILE A 1099 -20.64 0.43 50.39
C ILE A 1099 -21.02 1.48 51.44
N GLY A 1100 -21.48 2.65 50.98
CA GLY A 1100 -22.12 3.67 51.81
C GLY A 1100 -23.50 3.23 52.32
N ALA A 1101 -23.89 3.73 53.49
CA ALA A 1101 -24.94 3.18 54.36
C ALA A 1101 -26.41 3.37 53.88
N ASP A 1102 -26.65 3.80 52.65
CA ASP A 1102 -27.99 3.98 52.07
C ASP A 1102 -28.28 3.09 50.85
N GLY A 1103 -27.30 2.37 50.31
CA GLY A 1103 -27.54 1.26 49.39
C GLY A 1103 -28.19 1.61 48.04
N ILE A 1104 -28.13 2.87 47.60
CA ILE A 1104 -28.71 3.33 46.33
C ILE A 1104 -27.64 4.05 45.51
N TRP A 1105 -27.58 3.76 44.21
CA TRP A 1105 -26.67 4.41 43.27
C TRP A 1105 -27.31 5.66 42.66
N PHE A 1106 -26.69 6.82 42.90
CA PHE A 1106 -26.84 8.15 42.27
C PHE A 1106 -28.21 8.85 42.33
N THR A 1107 -28.28 10.00 43.01
CA THR A 1107 -29.35 11.01 42.87
C THR A 1107 -28.82 12.33 42.28
N ALA A 1108 -29.75 13.16 41.82
CA ALA A 1108 -29.53 14.32 40.95
C ALA A 1108 -28.82 15.54 41.59
N ASP A 1109 -28.09 15.35 42.69
CA ASP A 1109 -27.35 16.39 43.42
C ASP A 1109 -25.84 16.13 43.54
N ASP A 1110 -25.33 15.05 42.95
CA ASP A 1110 -23.90 14.73 42.98
C ASP A 1110 -23.11 15.49 41.89
N VAL A 1111 -22.45 16.57 42.29
CA VAL A 1111 -21.51 17.34 41.46
C VAL A 1111 -20.12 16.68 41.50
N ILE A 1112 -19.62 16.19 40.36
CA ILE A 1112 -18.21 15.80 40.19
C ILE A 1112 -17.60 16.51 38.98
N THR A 1113 -16.59 17.34 39.28
CA THR A 1113 -15.71 18.05 38.35
C THR A 1113 -14.54 17.18 37.89
N GLN A 1114 -14.30 17.19 36.56
CA GLN A 1114 -13.09 16.77 35.82
C GLN A 1114 -12.66 15.30 35.94
N GLY A 1115 -12.32 14.55 34.88
CA GLY A 1115 -12.19 14.87 33.46
C GLY A 1115 -11.20 13.89 32.85
N THR A 1116 -11.66 12.82 32.18
CA THR A 1116 -10.96 12.16 31.07
C THR A 1116 -11.91 11.20 30.34
N TYR A 1117 -11.77 11.18 29.01
CA TYR A 1117 -12.56 10.54 27.97
C TYR A 1117 -13.03 9.09 28.22
N TYR A 1118 -14.33 8.85 27.98
CA TYR A 1118 -14.83 7.62 27.34
C TYR A 1118 -16.03 7.95 26.46
N ASN A 1119 -15.88 7.73 25.15
CA ASN A 1119 -16.98 7.72 24.19
C ASN A 1119 -17.38 6.24 23.99
N ARG A 1120 -18.54 5.85 24.52
CA ARG A 1120 -19.27 4.68 24.02
C ARG A 1120 -20.75 4.81 24.37
N VAL A 1121 -21.49 5.35 23.41
CA VAL A 1121 -22.93 5.17 23.31
C VAL A 1121 -23.18 3.77 22.74
N TRP A 1122 -23.98 2.97 23.44
CA TRP A 1122 -24.72 1.84 22.88
C TRP A 1122 -26.19 1.99 23.34
N PRO A 1123 -27.14 1.51 22.53
CA PRO A 1123 -28.50 2.04 22.37
C PRO A 1123 -29.41 1.94 23.59
#